data_AF-A0A7M7MPY3-F1
#
_entry.id   AF-A0A7M7MPY3-F1
#
_cell.length_a   1.000
_cell.length_b   1.000
_cell.length_c   1.000
_cell.angle_alpha   90.00
_cell.angle_beta   90.00
_cell.angle_gamma   90.00
#
_symmetry.space_group_name_H-M   'P 1'
#
loop_
_entity.id
_entity.type
_entity.pdbx_description
1 polymer ?
#
loop_
_entity_poly.entity_id
_entity_poly.type
_entity_poly.pdbx_seq_one_letter_code
_entity_poly.pdbx_strand_id
1 'polypeptide(L)'
;MRWINRDGEKWKGKMSQRPLARMLALLVSLHRLSIYSGGSDWRVAGRSESVVIPGDIVLGGLFPVHEKGGASCGPNVYNRGVQRLEAMLFAVDQINRDEDILPGITIGVHILDTCGRDTYALNQSLHFVRASLSNLDMSVLECADRSAPRVKKTASAGPIFGVIGGSYSSVSLQVANLLRLFHIPQISPASTAKALSDKTRFDYFARTVPPDTFQSIALVDVVKSANWSYVSTVYSEGSYGEYGIEVFTREATERNVCIAAAVKVPSAADDRMFDDIIQRLSKKANARAVVLFTRAEDARGILEAARRSNLSQPFQWLASDGWGRQIKLVEGLEEEAEGAITVELQSENIPGFDDYMASLTPDTNRRNPWFSEYWEEVFDCLLKKERNGPTQTTLNATTLFCPPNLRLTSERGYEQESKVQFVVDAVYAFALALHNLQKDVCSKLKGLCPSMANYDRGVFYRNYLLNVSFIDAAGSEVKFDEHGDGLARYEILNFRKSEHNGTNGYQYQVVGKWFNSLDIRTEELIWARGTKDIPISACSLPCEPGMIKKQQGDTCCWVCDQCEEYEYVHDEYTCMDCGPGKWPHEDKRGCYQLAINHIRWNSAFAIAPAVISCLGIVATMAVACLLFHHRDTPVVRASGRELTIILLAGVLVCYLNTFLLLATPTTVTCILQRFGVGVSFSAVYGALLTKTNRIARIFDSASRTAVRPRYISPASQVCIAAALIALQKKK
;
A
#
# COMPACT_ATOMS: atom_id res chain seq x y z
N MET A 1 37.91 25.14 20.27
CA MET A 1 38.90 25.91 21.04
C MET A 1 39.50 24.98 22.09
N ARG A 2 40.84 24.85 22.11
CA ARG A 2 41.62 24.18 23.17
C ARG A 2 41.29 24.80 24.53
N TRP A 3 41.38 24.04 25.61
CA TRP A 3 42.28 24.33 26.76
C TRP A 3 42.46 23.06 27.59
N ILE A 4 43.72 22.61 27.64
CA ILE A 4 44.29 21.71 28.64
C ILE A 4 44.63 22.59 29.85
N ASN A 5 44.50 22.07 31.07
CA ASN A 5 45.43 22.44 32.13
C ASN A 5 45.79 21.23 33.00
N ARG A 6 47.11 21.09 33.17
CA ARG A 6 47.83 20.25 34.13
C ARG A 6 48.03 21.02 35.43
N ASP A 7 48.53 20.26 36.41
CA ASP A 7 49.28 20.63 37.63
C ASP A 7 48.48 20.18 38.88
N GLY A 8 48.94 19.29 39.75
CA GLY A 8 50.29 18.87 40.08
C GLY A 8 50.64 19.40 41.46
N GLU A 9 50.60 18.58 42.52
CA GLU A 9 51.52 18.69 43.66
C GLU A 9 51.40 17.54 44.69
N LYS A 10 52.56 17.22 45.26
CA LYS A 10 52.91 16.08 46.14
C LYS A 10 52.50 16.34 47.60
N TRP A 11 52.15 15.28 48.33
CA TRP A 11 52.50 15.18 49.77
C TRP A 11 52.97 13.78 50.17
N LYS A 12 54.09 13.76 50.89
CA LYS A 12 54.80 12.59 51.43
C LYS A 12 54.10 12.01 52.66
N GLY A 13 54.04 10.67 52.71
CA GLY A 13 54.45 9.88 53.87
C GLY A 13 53.52 9.76 55.07
N LYS A 14 52.95 8.56 55.27
CA LYS A 14 53.31 7.66 56.40
C LYS A 14 52.57 6.34 56.29
N MET A 15 53.35 5.28 56.26
CA MET A 15 52.91 3.89 56.28
C MET A 15 52.42 3.54 57.70
N SER A 16 51.18 3.06 57.83
CA SER A 16 50.72 2.37 59.03
C SER A 16 49.97 1.11 58.60
N GLN A 17 50.51 -0.03 59.01
CA GLN A 17 50.01 -1.37 58.70
C GLN A 17 48.61 -1.57 59.31
N ARG A 18 47.62 -1.80 58.45
CA ARG A 18 46.41 -2.63 58.65
C ARG A 18 45.52 -2.49 57.41
N PRO A 19 45.58 -3.42 56.44
CA PRO A 19 44.32 -4.07 56.04
C PRO A 19 44.50 -5.51 55.49
N LEU A 20 45.17 -6.42 56.20
CA LEU A 20 45.10 -7.86 55.85
C LEU A 20 43.84 -8.55 56.43
N ALA A 21 43.28 -8.01 57.53
CA ALA A 21 42.08 -8.56 58.16
C ALA A 21 40.76 -8.17 57.46
N ARG A 22 40.75 -7.11 56.63
CA ARG A 22 39.54 -6.68 55.89
C ARG A 22 39.39 -7.33 54.51
N MET A 23 40.47 -7.80 53.89
CA MET A 23 40.38 -8.61 52.66
C MET A 23 39.93 -10.05 52.93
N LEU A 24 40.32 -10.66 54.06
CA LEU A 24 39.86 -12.00 54.42
C LEU A 24 38.37 -12.03 54.80
N ALA A 25 37.84 -10.96 55.39
CA ALA A 25 36.40 -10.88 55.70
C ALA A 25 35.52 -10.75 54.44
N LEU A 26 36.03 -10.16 53.36
CA LEU A 26 35.35 -10.05 52.06
C LEU A 26 35.41 -11.36 51.25
N LEU A 27 36.48 -12.14 51.38
CA LEU A 27 36.58 -13.45 50.74
C LEU A 27 35.71 -14.51 51.44
N VAL A 28 35.52 -14.43 52.77
CA VAL A 28 34.64 -15.35 53.52
C VAL A 28 33.16 -15.02 53.33
N SER A 29 32.79 -13.74 53.09
CA SER A 29 31.41 -13.38 52.73
C SER A 29 31.06 -13.75 51.29
N LEU A 30 32.02 -13.77 50.36
CA LEU A 30 31.82 -14.30 49.01
C LEU A 30 31.74 -15.83 48.95
N HIS A 31 32.45 -16.55 49.85
CA HIS A 31 32.30 -18.01 49.93
C HIS A 31 31.05 -18.48 50.68
N ARG A 32 30.46 -17.66 51.57
CA ARG A 32 29.17 -17.97 52.21
C ARG A 32 27.94 -17.67 51.35
N LEU A 33 28.09 -16.92 50.25
CA LEU A 33 27.04 -16.77 49.23
C LEU A 33 27.07 -17.89 48.16
N SER A 34 28.10 -18.74 48.14
CA SER A 34 28.19 -19.90 47.24
C SER A 34 27.81 -21.25 47.88
N ILE A 35 27.33 -21.28 49.12
CA ILE A 35 26.91 -22.53 49.82
C ILE A 35 25.44 -22.49 50.29
N TYR A 36 24.71 -21.41 49.96
CA TYR A 36 23.25 -21.34 50.10
C TYR A 36 22.56 -21.07 48.75
N SER A 37 23.10 -21.60 47.65
CA SER A 37 22.24 -22.17 46.63
C SER A 37 22.26 -23.67 46.86
N GLY A 38 21.49 -24.12 47.85
CA GLY A 38 20.96 -25.47 47.79
C GLY A 38 20.29 -25.57 46.43
N GLY A 39 20.95 -26.26 45.51
CA GLY A 39 20.35 -26.70 44.28
C GLY A 39 19.11 -27.44 44.71
N SER A 40 17.97 -26.76 44.57
CA SER A 40 16.73 -27.45 44.41
C SER A 40 16.91 -28.19 43.09
N ASP A 41 17.43 -29.41 43.21
CA ASP A 41 17.15 -30.50 42.30
C ASP A 41 15.64 -30.66 42.37
N TRP A 42 14.94 -29.73 41.70
CA TRP A 42 13.57 -29.90 41.32
C TRP A 42 13.62 -31.05 40.34
N ARG A 43 13.56 -32.27 40.88
CA ARG A 43 12.78 -33.34 40.27
C ARG A 43 11.36 -32.78 40.14
N VAL A 44 11.14 -31.96 39.12
CA VAL A 44 9.82 -31.68 38.59
C VAL A 44 9.30 -33.07 38.23
N ALA A 45 8.32 -33.53 39.01
CA ALA A 45 7.62 -34.76 38.74
C ALA A 45 7.21 -34.77 37.26
N GLY A 46 7.61 -35.82 36.55
CA GLY A 46 7.62 -35.88 35.09
C GLY A 46 6.30 -35.44 34.45
N ARG A 47 6.34 -34.27 33.80
CA ARG A 47 5.43 -33.93 32.71
C ARG A 47 6.22 -34.20 31.43
N SER A 48 5.73 -35.09 30.57
CA SER A 48 6.34 -35.30 29.25
C SER A 48 6.22 -33.99 28.46
N GLU A 49 7.35 -33.32 28.18
CA GLU A 49 7.39 -32.06 27.40
C GLU A 49 7.30 -32.30 25.88
N SER A 50 6.90 -33.51 25.45
CA SER A 50 6.86 -33.92 24.05
C SER A 50 5.86 -35.06 23.83
N VAL A 51 5.38 -35.20 22.59
CA VAL A 51 4.64 -36.39 22.12
C VAL A 51 5.63 -37.33 21.45
N VAL A 52 5.70 -38.58 21.90
CA VAL A 52 6.58 -39.60 21.30
C VAL A 52 5.77 -40.85 21.01
N ILE A 53 5.68 -41.21 19.72
CA ILE A 53 5.06 -42.44 19.23
C ILE A 53 6.12 -43.19 18.44
N PRO A 54 6.49 -44.43 18.84
CA PRO A 54 7.48 -45.21 18.12
C PRO A 54 6.94 -45.69 16.77
N GLY A 55 7.82 -45.80 15.78
CA GLY A 55 7.55 -46.40 14.48
C GLY A 55 8.86 -46.78 13.79
N ASP A 56 8.77 -47.47 12.67
CA ASP A 56 9.93 -47.85 11.85
C ASP A 56 10.63 -46.62 11.24
N ILE A 57 9.84 -45.61 10.86
CA ILE A 57 10.32 -44.29 10.43
C ILE A 57 9.67 -43.24 11.33
N VAL A 58 10.46 -42.35 11.93
CA VAL A 58 9.93 -41.32 12.84
C VAL A 58 10.03 -39.93 12.24
N LEU A 59 8.90 -39.22 12.22
CA LEU A 59 8.79 -37.84 11.76
C LEU A 59 8.75 -36.88 12.95
N GLY A 60 9.55 -35.81 12.89
CA GLY A 60 9.53 -34.73 13.86
C GLY A 60 8.35 -33.78 13.61
N GLY A 61 7.75 -33.25 14.67
CA GLY A 61 6.69 -32.24 14.60
C GLY A 61 7.05 -30.99 15.37
N LEU A 62 6.83 -29.80 14.80
CA LEU A 62 7.04 -28.51 15.47
C LEU A 62 5.81 -27.62 15.36
N PHE A 63 5.05 -27.51 16.44
CA PHE A 63 3.82 -26.72 16.50
C PHE A 63 3.87 -25.69 17.64
N PRO A 64 3.25 -24.50 17.48
CA PRO A 64 3.16 -23.50 18.55
C PRO A 64 2.01 -23.86 19.49
N VAL A 65 2.25 -24.78 20.41
CA VAL A 65 1.21 -25.24 21.36
C VAL A 65 0.90 -24.14 22.37
N HIS A 66 1.89 -23.37 22.79
CA HIS A 66 1.71 -22.22 23.69
C HIS A 66 2.00 -20.88 23.01
N GLU A 67 1.45 -19.81 23.59
CA GLU A 67 1.81 -18.44 23.24
C GLU A 67 3.24 -18.09 23.70
N LYS A 68 3.76 -16.98 23.18
CA LYS A 68 5.07 -16.45 23.59
C LYS A 68 5.00 -15.96 25.04
N GLY A 69 5.89 -16.45 25.89
CA GLY A 69 6.14 -15.91 27.23
C GLY A 69 7.47 -15.17 27.32
N GLY A 70 7.81 -14.69 28.52
CA GLY A 70 9.06 -13.97 28.78
C GLY A 70 10.31 -14.86 28.63
N ALA A 71 10.64 -15.64 29.65
CA ALA A 71 11.77 -16.58 29.61
C ALA A 71 11.36 -18.02 29.25
N SER A 72 10.12 -18.39 29.58
CA SER A 72 9.48 -19.67 29.26
C SER A 72 8.33 -19.48 28.27
N CYS A 73 7.69 -20.57 27.87
CA CYS A 73 6.40 -20.52 27.17
C CYS A 73 5.36 -19.75 27.99
N GLY A 74 4.41 -19.12 27.29
CA GLY A 74 3.28 -18.45 27.92
C GLY A 74 2.35 -19.45 28.62
N PRO A 75 1.53 -18.97 29.57
CA PRO A 75 0.60 -19.84 30.30
C PRO A 75 -0.58 -20.31 29.44
N ASN A 76 -0.90 -19.58 28.36
CA ASN A 76 -2.07 -19.85 27.52
C ASN A 76 -1.73 -20.85 26.41
N VAL A 77 -2.65 -21.79 26.20
CA VAL A 77 -2.59 -22.72 25.08
C VAL A 77 -3.10 -22.05 23.83
N TYR A 78 -2.32 -22.12 22.77
CA TYR A 78 -2.71 -21.64 21.47
C TYR A 78 -3.52 -22.72 20.74
N ASN A 79 -4.84 -22.57 20.72
CA ASN A 79 -5.80 -23.55 20.18
C ASN A 79 -5.42 -24.10 18.81
N ARG A 80 -4.87 -23.26 17.92
CA ARG A 80 -4.43 -23.68 16.58
C ARG A 80 -3.25 -24.64 16.62
N GLY A 81 -2.31 -24.40 17.52
CA GLY A 81 -1.14 -25.26 17.69
C GLY A 81 -1.53 -26.68 18.03
N VAL A 82 -2.51 -26.83 18.92
CA VAL A 82 -3.04 -28.14 19.31
C VAL A 82 -3.80 -28.80 18.18
N GLN A 83 -4.67 -28.07 17.46
CA GLN A 83 -5.36 -28.64 16.30
C GLN A 83 -4.38 -29.11 15.21
N ARG A 84 -3.33 -28.34 14.91
CA ARG A 84 -2.29 -28.73 13.94
C ARG A 84 -1.47 -29.93 14.40
N LEU A 85 -1.14 -30.00 15.70
CA LEU A 85 -0.49 -31.17 16.29
C LEU A 85 -1.37 -32.41 16.13
N GLU A 86 -2.65 -32.30 16.50
CA GLU A 86 -3.61 -33.39 16.37
C GLU A 86 -3.86 -33.77 14.90
N ALA A 87 -3.78 -32.83 13.97
CA ALA A 87 -3.85 -33.10 12.53
C ALA A 87 -2.68 -33.97 12.04
N MET A 88 -1.46 -33.74 12.55
CA MET A 88 -0.32 -34.62 12.26
C MET A 88 -0.56 -36.03 12.81
N LEU A 89 -1.06 -36.16 14.05
CA LEU A 89 -1.38 -37.45 14.65
C LEU A 89 -2.49 -38.18 13.88
N PHE A 90 -3.54 -37.46 13.50
CA PHE A 90 -4.63 -37.96 12.67
C PHE A 90 -4.12 -38.48 11.33
N ALA A 91 -3.32 -37.69 10.60
CA ALA A 91 -2.78 -38.11 9.30
C ALA A 91 -1.91 -39.36 9.42
N VAL A 92 -1.04 -39.43 10.43
CA VAL A 92 -0.21 -40.62 10.69
C VAL A 92 -1.06 -41.84 11.02
N ASP A 93 -2.12 -41.70 11.82
CA ASP A 93 -3.03 -42.80 12.12
C ASP A 93 -3.77 -43.31 10.87
N GLN A 94 -4.13 -42.42 9.93
CA GLN A 94 -4.74 -42.82 8.66
C GLN A 94 -3.74 -43.57 7.76
N ILE A 95 -2.53 -43.03 7.59
CA ILE A 95 -1.48 -43.64 6.77
C ILE A 95 -1.09 -45.02 7.31
N ASN A 96 -0.96 -45.18 8.63
CA ASN A 96 -0.62 -46.46 9.24
C ASN A 96 -1.75 -47.52 9.12
N ARG A 97 -2.98 -47.11 8.80
CA ARG A 97 -4.12 -48.01 8.55
C ARG A 97 -4.30 -48.32 7.07
N ASP A 98 -3.74 -47.52 6.19
CA ASP A 98 -3.81 -47.69 4.75
C ASP A 98 -2.79 -48.76 4.30
N GLU A 99 -3.26 -49.82 3.64
CA GLU A 99 -2.38 -50.88 3.13
C GLU A 99 -1.73 -50.52 1.77
N ASP A 100 -2.25 -49.51 1.07
CA ASP A 100 -1.75 -49.07 -0.24
C ASP A 100 -0.55 -48.13 -0.10
N ILE A 101 -0.46 -47.39 1.02
CA ILE A 101 0.64 -46.47 1.32
C ILE A 101 1.58 -47.12 2.34
N LEU A 102 2.87 -47.22 1.99
CA LEU A 102 3.93 -47.77 2.86
C LEU A 102 3.63 -49.16 3.49
N PRO A 103 3.27 -50.18 2.68
CA PRO A 103 2.91 -51.49 3.22
C PRO A 103 4.04 -52.12 4.06
N GLY A 104 3.70 -52.46 5.30
CA GLY A 104 4.61 -53.09 6.26
C GLY A 104 5.60 -52.15 6.93
N ILE A 105 5.44 -50.83 6.79
CA ILE A 105 6.24 -49.80 7.48
C ILE A 105 5.29 -48.96 8.34
N THR A 106 5.63 -48.78 9.61
CA THR A 106 4.89 -47.91 10.53
C THR A 106 5.57 -46.55 10.66
N ILE A 107 4.80 -45.47 10.53
CA ILE A 107 5.26 -44.11 10.80
C ILE A 107 5.03 -43.79 12.28
N GLY A 108 6.11 -43.41 12.97
CA GLY A 108 6.08 -42.84 14.32
C GLY A 108 6.24 -41.32 14.29
N VAL A 109 6.07 -40.67 15.44
CA VAL A 109 6.22 -39.22 15.57
C VAL A 109 6.99 -38.80 16.82
N HIS A 110 7.65 -37.64 16.72
CA HIS A 110 8.23 -36.93 17.85
C HIS A 110 7.86 -35.44 17.74
N ILE A 111 6.86 -35.01 18.50
CA ILE A 111 6.33 -33.64 18.40
C ILE A 111 6.79 -32.80 19.59
N LEU A 112 7.28 -31.60 19.28
CA LEU A 112 7.80 -30.61 20.22
C LEU A 112 7.04 -29.30 20.10
N ASP A 113 6.94 -28.59 21.23
CA ASP A 113 6.38 -27.25 21.28
C ASP A 113 7.42 -26.20 20.83
N THR A 114 6.96 -25.20 20.09
CA THR A 114 7.77 -24.05 19.64
C THR A 114 7.51 -22.79 20.46
N CYS A 115 6.39 -22.72 21.20
CA CYS A 115 5.95 -21.56 21.99
C CYS A 115 5.94 -20.23 21.21
N GLY A 116 5.73 -20.33 19.89
CA GLY A 116 5.79 -19.21 18.96
C GLY A 116 7.16 -18.51 18.87
N ARG A 117 8.22 -19.04 19.48
CA ARG A 117 9.51 -18.35 19.65
C ARG A 117 10.66 -19.11 18.99
N ASP A 118 11.41 -18.41 18.16
CA ASP A 118 12.51 -18.95 17.36
C ASP A 118 13.66 -19.52 18.19
N THR A 119 14.14 -18.83 19.24
CA THR A 119 15.22 -19.33 20.10
C THR A 119 14.82 -20.57 20.90
N TYR A 120 13.55 -20.63 21.34
CA TYR A 120 13.03 -21.77 22.09
C TYR A 120 12.87 -22.97 21.17
N ALA A 121 12.25 -22.78 20.00
CA ALA A 121 12.09 -23.82 18.98
C ALA A 121 13.44 -24.38 18.49
N LEU A 122 14.46 -23.53 18.34
CA LEU A 122 15.82 -23.98 17.98
C LEU A 122 16.41 -24.90 19.07
N ASN A 123 16.26 -24.54 20.34
CA ASN A 123 16.71 -25.37 21.46
C ASN A 123 15.97 -26.71 21.49
N GLN A 124 14.65 -26.70 21.27
CA GLN A 124 13.85 -27.93 21.16
C GLN A 124 14.29 -28.78 19.96
N SER A 125 14.57 -28.16 18.82
CA SER A 125 15.02 -28.87 17.61
C SER A 125 16.36 -29.60 17.79
N LEU A 126 17.17 -29.24 18.80
CA LEU A 126 18.35 -30.03 19.17
C LEU A 126 17.97 -31.47 19.55
N HIS A 127 16.78 -31.71 20.11
CA HIS A 127 16.30 -33.06 20.42
C HIS A 127 16.14 -33.95 19.18
N PHE A 128 15.83 -33.38 18.02
CA PHE A 128 15.73 -34.15 16.76
C PHE A 128 17.09 -34.63 16.26
N VAL A 129 18.14 -33.83 16.45
CA VAL A 129 19.49 -34.14 15.98
C VAL A 129 20.31 -34.89 17.02
N ARG A 130 19.91 -34.90 18.31
CA ARG A 130 20.61 -35.64 19.38
C ARG A 130 20.84 -37.11 19.01
N ALA A 131 19.83 -37.79 18.47
CA ALA A 131 19.94 -39.18 18.03
C ALA A 131 20.89 -39.38 16.83
N SER A 132 21.07 -38.34 16.00
CA SER A 132 22.02 -38.35 14.87
C SER A 132 23.45 -37.94 15.28
N LEU A 133 23.58 -37.17 16.37
CA LEU A 133 24.86 -36.81 17.00
C LEU A 133 25.41 -37.94 17.87
N SER A 134 24.52 -38.76 18.44
CA SER A 134 24.86 -39.91 19.27
C SER A 134 25.32 -41.10 18.43
N ASN A 135 26.45 -40.95 17.75
CA ASN A 135 27.29 -42.08 17.34
C ASN A 135 27.98 -42.77 18.55
N LEU A 136 27.52 -42.54 19.79
CA LEU A 136 28.33 -42.80 21.01
C LEU A 136 27.52 -43.11 22.28
N ASP A 137 26.27 -43.54 22.18
CA ASP A 137 25.55 -44.06 23.35
C ASP A 137 25.18 -45.55 23.17
N MET A 138 26.18 -46.41 23.41
CA MET A 138 26.03 -47.88 23.44
C MET A 138 24.97 -48.37 24.45
N SER A 139 24.47 -47.49 25.31
CA SER A 139 23.41 -47.73 26.29
C SER A 139 22.02 -47.94 25.66
N VAL A 140 21.83 -47.45 24.43
CA VAL A 140 20.59 -47.47 23.64
C VAL A 140 20.45 -48.75 22.81
N LEU A 141 21.50 -49.55 22.67
CA LEU A 141 21.51 -50.77 21.86
C LEU A 141 21.25 -52.01 22.74
N GLU A 142 20.49 -52.97 22.22
CA GLU A 142 20.26 -54.29 22.81
C GLU A 142 20.72 -55.37 21.82
N CYS A 143 21.57 -56.29 22.29
CA CYS A 143 22.01 -57.46 21.55
C CYS A 143 21.63 -58.70 22.36
N ALA A 144 20.41 -59.22 22.15
CA ALA A 144 19.93 -60.39 22.87
C ALA A 144 20.62 -61.71 22.43
N ASP A 145 21.24 -61.74 21.24
CA ASP A 145 21.65 -62.98 20.57
C ASP A 145 22.93 -62.89 19.70
N ARG A 146 23.79 -61.89 19.91
CA ARG A 146 24.99 -61.61 19.07
C ARG A 146 24.68 -61.24 17.60
N SER A 147 23.44 -60.92 17.25
CA SER A 147 23.10 -60.29 15.97
C SER A 147 23.49 -58.80 15.93
N ALA A 148 23.32 -58.15 14.77
CA ALA A 148 23.60 -56.73 14.60
C ALA A 148 22.85 -55.89 15.66
N PRO A 149 23.50 -54.90 16.29
CA PRO A 149 22.92 -54.15 17.40
C PRO A 149 21.61 -53.45 17.00
N ARG A 150 20.55 -53.65 17.79
CA ARG A 150 19.24 -53.03 17.60
C ARG A 150 18.97 -51.98 18.68
N VAL A 151 18.34 -50.87 18.31
CA VAL A 151 17.92 -49.83 19.25
C VAL A 151 16.85 -50.39 20.20
N LYS A 152 17.03 -50.22 21.51
CA LYS A 152 16.04 -50.57 22.56
C LYS A 152 14.72 -49.91 22.23
N LYS A 153 13.62 -50.68 22.24
CA LYS A 153 12.26 -50.15 22.07
C LYS A 153 11.87 -49.09 23.12
N THR A 154 12.60 -49.00 24.23
CA THR A 154 12.40 -48.06 25.33
C THR A 154 13.30 -46.81 25.28
N ALA A 155 14.22 -46.72 24.32
CA ALA A 155 15.09 -45.57 24.14
C ALA A 155 14.49 -44.60 23.11
N SER A 156 14.33 -43.34 23.51
CA SER A 156 14.11 -42.12 22.72
C SER A 156 13.86 -42.31 21.22
N ALA A 157 12.60 -42.13 20.76
CA ALA A 157 12.07 -41.88 19.40
C ALA A 157 12.81 -42.30 18.10
N GLY A 158 13.94 -43.02 18.11
CA GLY A 158 14.80 -43.21 16.94
C GLY A 158 15.39 -41.91 16.36
N PRO A 159 16.23 -42.01 15.31
CA PRO A 159 16.65 -40.85 14.54
C PRO A 159 15.48 -40.28 13.73
N ILE A 160 15.32 -38.95 13.76
CA ILE A 160 14.27 -38.27 13.01
C ILE A 160 14.60 -38.30 11.52
N PHE A 161 13.65 -38.77 10.70
CA PHE A 161 13.82 -38.86 9.26
C PHE A 161 13.55 -37.52 8.55
N GLY A 162 12.47 -36.83 8.95
CA GLY A 162 12.07 -35.54 8.41
C GLY A 162 11.24 -34.78 9.44
N VAL A 163 11.10 -33.46 9.27
CA VAL A 163 10.37 -32.59 10.20
C VAL A 163 9.20 -31.93 9.51
N ILE A 164 8.02 -32.03 10.10
CA ILE A 164 6.84 -31.26 9.73
C ILE A 164 6.72 -30.11 10.71
N GLY A 165 6.64 -28.89 10.21
CA GLY A 165 6.33 -27.74 11.03
C GLY A 165 7.40 -26.67 11.04
N GLY A 166 7.40 -25.93 12.15
CA GLY A 166 7.68 -24.52 12.13
C GLY A 166 6.47 -23.80 11.54
N SER A 167 5.61 -23.26 12.41
CA SER A 167 4.45 -22.49 11.95
C SER A 167 4.86 -21.07 11.56
N TYR A 168 5.55 -20.36 12.46
CA TYR A 168 6.07 -19.03 12.17
C TYR A 168 7.33 -19.07 11.31
N SER A 169 7.42 -18.17 10.33
CA SER A 169 8.55 -18.10 9.41
C SER A 169 9.91 -17.88 10.10
N SER A 170 9.94 -17.10 11.19
CA SER A 170 11.17 -16.90 11.97
C SER A 170 11.66 -18.19 12.64
N VAL A 171 10.72 -19.02 13.14
CA VAL A 171 11.00 -20.34 13.70
C VAL A 171 11.56 -21.25 12.62
N SER A 172 10.87 -21.37 11.48
CA SER A 172 11.31 -22.24 10.38
C SER A 172 12.69 -21.88 9.85
N LEU A 173 13.03 -20.59 9.76
CA LEU A 173 14.37 -20.15 9.35
C LEU A 173 15.46 -20.67 10.30
N GLN A 174 15.27 -20.56 11.62
CA GLN A 174 16.26 -21.03 12.59
C GLN A 174 16.37 -22.55 12.59
N VAL A 175 15.24 -23.24 12.52
CA VAL A 175 15.19 -24.71 12.52
C VAL A 175 15.81 -25.27 11.23
N ALA A 176 15.50 -24.71 10.06
CA ALA A 176 16.06 -25.13 8.79
C ALA A 176 17.59 -25.00 8.75
N ASN A 177 18.16 -23.94 9.36
CA ASN A 177 19.61 -23.77 9.49
C ASN A 177 20.27 -24.88 10.33
N LEU A 178 19.57 -25.44 11.32
CA LEU A 178 20.07 -26.58 12.09
C LEU A 178 19.90 -27.88 11.30
N LEU A 179 18.70 -28.15 10.79
CA LEU A 179 18.36 -29.42 10.13
C LEU A 179 19.18 -29.67 8.87
N ARG A 180 19.55 -28.62 8.13
CA ARG A 180 20.39 -28.76 6.94
C ARG A 180 21.77 -29.34 7.22
N LEU A 181 22.32 -29.14 8.42
CA LEU A 181 23.62 -29.68 8.81
C LEU A 181 23.61 -31.22 8.94
N PHE A 182 22.42 -31.80 9.10
CA PHE A 182 22.19 -33.24 9.24
C PHE A 182 21.41 -33.84 8.06
N HIS A 183 21.26 -33.06 6.98
CA HIS A 183 20.46 -33.41 5.80
C HIS A 183 19.02 -33.84 6.14
N ILE A 184 18.41 -33.25 7.17
CA ILE A 184 17.03 -33.60 7.56
C ILE A 184 16.05 -32.72 6.76
N PRO A 185 15.22 -33.29 5.87
CA PRO A 185 14.20 -32.53 5.15
C PRO A 185 13.14 -31.97 6.09
N GLN A 186 12.68 -30.77 5.79
CA GLN A 186 11.61 -30.09 6.53
C GLN A 186 10.49 -29.69 5.57
N ILE A 187 9.23 -29.96 5.93
CA ILE A 187 8.05 -29.38 5.27
C ILE A 187 7.31 -28.49 6.26
N SER A 188 7.22 -27.18 5.98
CA SER A 188 6.39 -26.28 6.79
C SER A 188 4.97 -26.18 6.24
N PRO A 189 3.94 -26.30 7.09
CA PRO A 189 2.54 -26.12 6.70
C PRO A 189 2.04 -24.67 6.84
N ALA A 190 2.89 -23.73 7.26
CA ALA A 190 2.43 -22.36 7.54
C ALA A 190 3.50 -21.25 7.41
N SER A 191 4.77 -21.56 7.19
CA SER A 191 5.82 -20.53 7.06
C SER A 191 5.92 -20.00 5.63
N THR A 192 5.46 -18.76 5.44
CA THR A 192 5.28 -18.15 4.14
C THR A 192 6.37 -17.14 3.76
N ALA A 193 7.37 -16.86 4.62
CA ALA A 193 8.41 -15.87 4.29
C ALA A 193 9.17 -16.20 3.00
N LYS A 194 9.36 -15.19 2.14
CA LYS A 194 10.08 -15.30 0.86
C LYS A 194 11.50 -15.85 1.01
N ALA A 195 12.18 -15.52 2.10
CA ALA A 195 13.57 -15.94 2.33
C ALA A 195 13.75 -17.47 2.35
N LEU A 196 12.71 -18.24 2.69
CA LEU A 196 12.76 -19.71 2.74
C LEU A 196 12.81 -20.37 1.35
N SER A 197 12.50 -19.64 0.28
CA SER A 197 12.60 -20.13 -1.10
C SER A 197 14.05 -20.18 -1.61
N ASP A 198 15.02 -19.56 -0.92
CA ASP A 198 16.44 -19.55 -1.32
C ASP A 198 17.12 -20.90 -1.05
N LYS A 199 17.21 -21.75 -2.09
CA LYS A 199 17.84 -23.08 -2.02
C LYS A 199 19.35 -23.08 -1.87
N THR A 200 20.01 -21.94 -2.02
CA THR A 200 21.44 -21.85 -1.67
C THR A 200 21.65 -21.88 -0.15
N ARG A 201 20.64 -21.45 0.60
CA ARG A 201 20.64 -21.40 2.07
C ARG A 201 19.78 -22.47 2.72
N PHE A 202 18.63 -22.80 2.14
CA PHE A 202 17.62 -23.72 2.68
C PHE A 202 17.39 -24.88 1.70
N ASP A 203 18.45 -25.65 1.47
CA ASP A 203 18.57 -26.75 0.52
C ASP A 203 17.69 -27.98 0.80
N TYR A 204 17.11 -28.09 2.00
CA TYR A 204 16.23 -29.19 2.43
C TYR A 204 14.88 -28.73 2.98
N PHE A 205 14.49 -27.48 2.71
CA PHE A 205 13.23 -26.92 3.18
C PHE A 205 12.18 -26.95 2.07
N ALA A 206 10.98 -27.45 2.33
CA ALA A 206 9.82 -27.30 1.47
C ALA A 206 8.63 -26.80 2.30
N ARG A 207 7.53 -26.45 1.65
CA ARG A 207 6.29 -26.04 2.32
C ARG A 207 5.07 -26.27 1.45
N THR A 208 3.98 -26.68 2.08
CA THR A 208 2.68 -26.90 1.42
C THR A 208 1.95 -25.58 1.14
N VAL A 209 2.41 -24.48 1.72
CA VAL A 209 1.89 -23.12 1.51
C VAL A 209 2.78 -22.31 0.56
N PRO A 210 2.23 -21.34 -0.18
CA PRO A 210 2.98 -20.45 -1.05
C PRO A 210 3.79 -19.37 -0.30
N PRO A 211 4.79 -18.73 -0.93
CA PRO A 211 5.46 -17.55 -0.39
C PRO A 211 4.56 -16.31 -0.28
N ASP A 212 4.85 -15.45 0.71
CA ASP A 212 4.30 -14.11 0.92
C ASP A 212 4.44 -13.19 -0.30
N THR A 213 5.30 -13.54 -1.27
CA THR A 213 5.43 -12.77 -2.51
C THR A 213 4.11 -12.68 -3.25
N PHE A 214 3.37 -13.79 -3.34
CA PHE A 214 2.07 -13.83 -3.99
C PHE A 214 0.99 -13.13 -3.17
N GLN A 215 1.04 -13.26 -1.84
CA GLN A 215 0.14 -12.55 -0.93
C GLN A 215 0.31 -11.03 -1.02
N SER A 216 1.55 -10.53 -1.06
CA SER A 216 1.84 -9.10 -1.22
C SER A 216 1.30 -8.57 -2.54
N ILE A 217 1.42 -9.34 -3.63
CA ILE A 217 0.82 -8.98 -4.92
C ILE A 217 -0.71 -8.94 -4.81
N ALA A 218 -1.33 -9.96 -4.20
CA ALA A 218 -2.78 -10.02 -3.99
C ALA A 218 -3.30 -8.81 -3.18
N LEU A 219 -2.59 -8.42 -2.11
CA LEU A 219 -2.93 -7.24 -1.32
C LEU A 219 -2.84 -5.95 -2.16
N VAL A 220 -1.81 -5.79 -3.00
CA VAL A 220 -1.70 -4.63 -3.88
C VAL A 220 -2.82 -4.63 -4.94
N ASP A 221 -3.19 -5.78 -5.48
CA ASP A 221 -4.32 -5.89 -6.41
C ASP A 221 -5.63 -5.46 -5.73
N VAL A 222 -5.85 -5.84 -4.46
CA VAL A 222 -7.02 -5.39 -3.68
C VAL A 222 -7.01 -3.87 -3.50
N VAL A 223 -5.86 -3.29 -3.14
CA VAL A 223 -5.70 -1.82 -3.01
C VAL A 223 -6.04 -1.12 -4.32
N LYS A 224 -5.59 -1.67 -5.46
CA LYS A 224 -5.88 -1.11 -6.78
C LYS A 224 -7.35 -1.26 -7.17
N SER A 225 -8.00 -2.38 -6.82
CA SER A 225 -9.43 -2.60 -7.09
C SER A 225 -10.33 -1.55 -6.41
N ALA A 226 -9.91 -1.03 -5.26
CA ALA A 226 -10.60 0.03 -4.53
C ALA A 226 -10.21 1.46 -4.96
N ASN A 227 -9.41 1.62 -6.03
CA ASN A 227 -8.87 2.91 -6.50
C ASN A 227 -8.05 3.69 -5.44
N TRP A 228 -7.43 3.00 -4.49
CA TRP A 228 -6.57 3.63 -3.50
C TRP A 228 -5.18 3.91 -4.06
N SER A 229 -4.65 5.09 -3.75
CA SER A 229 -3.32 5.55 -4.19
C SER A 229 -2.40 5.93 -3.03
N TYR A 230 -2.94 6.01 -1.81
CA TYR A 230 -2.19 6.40 -0.61
C TYR A 230 -2.62 5.56 0.59
N VAL A 231 -1.74 4.66 1.06
CA VAL A 231 -2.05 3.70 2.12
C VAL A 231 -1.00 3.75 3.22
N SER A 232 -1.37 3.41 4.46
CA SER A 232 -0.39 3.18 5.52
C SER A 232 -0.12 1.69 5.68
N THR A 233 1.04 1.33 6.22
CA THR A 233 1.44 -0.06 6.43
C THR A 233 1.88 -0.28 7.87
N VAL A 234 1.45 -1.39 8.46
CA VAL A 234 1.91 -1.86 9.77
C VAL A 234 2.37 -3.30 9.61
N TYR A 235 3.53 -3.63 10.16
CA TYR A 235 4.10 -4.97 10.02
C TYR A 235 4.80 -5.42 11.31
N SER A 236 4.74 -6.72 11.57
CA SER A 236 5.40 -7.31 12.73
C SER A 236 6.91 -7.43 12.52
N GLU A 237 7.68 -7.18 13.56
CA GLU A 237 9.12 -7.49 13.57
C GLU A 237 9.36 -8.98 13.34
N GLY A 238 10.33 -9.29 12.47
CA GLY A 238 10.68 -10.65 12.08
C GLY A 238 10.45 -10.90 10.59
N SER A 239 10.96 -12.04 10.13
CA SER A 239 11.05 -12.35 8.70
C SER A 239 9.71 -12.32 7.96
N TYR A 240 8.60 -12.72 8.60
CA TYR A 240 7.27 -12.69 7.98
C TYR A 240 6.84 -11.25 7.62
N GLY A 241 6.77 -10.36 8.62
CA GLY A 241 6.32 -8.99 8.40
C GLY A 241 7.30 -8.15 7.57
N GLU A 242 8.60 -8.29 7.82
CA GLU A 242 9.63 -7.49 7.13
C GLU A 242 9.76 -7.86 5.64
N TYR A 243 9.85 -9.16 5.30
CA TYR A 243 9.93 -9.56 3.88
C TYR A 243 8.60 -9.38 3.16
N GLY A 244 7.46 -9.61 3.82
CA GLY A 244 6.14 -9.40 3.25
C GLY A 244 5.92 -7.95 2.85
N ILE A 245 6.20 -7.01 3.76
CA ILE A 245 6.00 -5.58 3.50
C ILE A 245 7.01 -4.99 2.53
N GLU A 246 8.24 -5.53 2.47
CA GLU A 246 9.24 -5.15 1.47
C GLU A 246 8.71 -5.44 0.05
N VAL A 247 8.18 -6.65 -0.17
CA VAL A 247 7.57 -7.01 -1.46
C VAL A 247 6.34 -6.15 -1.72
N PHE A 248 5.46 -5.98 -0.74
CA PHE A 248 4.27 -5.12 -0.88
C PHE A 248 4.64 -3.70 -1.32
N THR A 249 5.63 -3.09 -0.67
CA THR A 249 6.07 -1.72 -0.95
C THR A 249 6.60 -1.58 -2.37
N ARG A 250 7.39 -2.56 -2.84
CA ARG A 250 7.91 -2.58 -4.21
C ARG A 250 6.77 -2.69 -5.22
N GLU A 251 5.89 -3.68 -5.07
CA GLU A 251 4.77 -3.93 -5.98
C GLU A 251 3.76 -2.77 -5.99
N ALA A 252 3.55 -2.12 -4.85
CA ALA A 252 2.71 -0.94 -4.69
C ALA A 252 3.30 0.26 -5.46
N THR A 253 4.60 0.50 -5.30
CA THR A 253 5.31 1.61 -5.97
C THR A 253 5.27 1.46 -7.50
N GLU A 254 5.49 0.24 -8.01
CA GLU A 254 5.39 -0.06 -9.45
C GLU A 254 3.99 0.18 -10.02
N ARG A 255 2.94 0.15 -9.19
CA ARG A 255 1.53 0.35 -9.57
C ARG A 255 0.98 1.72 -9.15
N ASN A 256 1.87 2.68 -8.89
CA ASN A 256 1.55 4.07 -8.48
C ASN A 256 0.71 4.17 -7.19
N VAL A 257 1.07 3.37 -6.18
CA VAL A 257 0.52 3.47 -4.82
C VAL A 257 1.64 3.89 -3.86
N CYS A 258 1.43 4.98 -3.13
CA CYS A 258 2.40 5.51 -2.18
C CYS A 258 2.11 5.07 -0.73
N ILE A 259 3.18 4.89 0.04
CA ILE A 259 3.10 4.49 1.45
C ILE A 259 3.20 5.72 2.35
N ALA A 260 2.09 6.09 3.00
CA ALA A 260 1.97 7.28 3.83
C ALA A 260 2.76 7.21 5.15
N ALA A 261 2.74 6.03 5.75
CA ALA A 261 3.49 5.68 6.95
C ALA A 261 3.79 4.18 6.90
N ALA A 262 5.02 3.82 7.26
CA ALA A 262 5.43 2.43 7.45
C ALA A 262 5.85 2.25 8.90
N VAL A 263 5.08 1.44 9.64
CA VAL A 263 5.24 1.33 11.09
C VAL A 263 5.53 -0.12 11.48
N LYS A 264 6.61 -0.34 12.22
CA LYS A 264 7.00 -1.66 12.71
C LYS A 264 6.47 -1.91 14.11
N VAL A 265 5.93 -3.10 14.36
CA VAL A 265 5.52 -3.59 15.69
C VAL A 265 6.68 -4.42 16.27
N PRO A 266 7.33 -4.00 17.37
CA PRO A 266 8.35 -4.80 18.05
C PRO A 266 7.79 -6.12 18.59
N SER A 267 8.62 -7.16 18.67
CA SER A 267 8.18 -8.49 19.12
C SER A 267 7.72 -8.56 20.59
N ALA A 268 8.08 -7.57 21.41
CA ALA A 268 7.68 -7.42 22.80
C ALA A 268 6.88 -6.12 23.01
N ALA A 269 6.04 -5.75 22.04
CA ALA A 269 5.22 -4.55 22.10
C ALA A 269 4.23 -4.61 23.27
N ASP A 270 4.06 -3.47 23.95
CA ASP A 270 3.05 -3.27 24.99
C ASP A 270 1.92 -2.36 24.48
N ASP A 271 0.86 -2.19 25.28
CA ASP A 271 -0.30 -1.36 24.93
C ASP A 271 0.09 0.08 24.55
N ARG A 272 1.12 0.64 25.19
CA ARG A 272 1.60 2.00 24.92
C ARG A 272 2.22 2.12 23.53
N MET A 273 2.97 1.10 23.11
CA MET A 273 3.51 1.05 21.75
C MET A 273 2.40 0.94 20.72
N PHE A 274 1.36 0.14 20.96
CA PHE A 274 0.20 0.07 20.06
C PHE A 274 -0.55 1.40 19.97
N ASP A 275 -0.73 2.10 21.10
CA ASP A 275 -1.36 3.43 21.11
C ASP A 275 -0.54 4.46 20.29
N ASP A 276 0.80 4.46 20.40
CA ASP A 276 1.67 5.32 19.59
C ASP A 276 1.59 4.99 18.09
N ILE A 277 1.45 3.72 17.72
CA ILE A 277 1.22 3.30 16.33
C ILE A 277 -0.06 3.95 15.79
N ILE A 278 -1.18 3.83 16.51
CA ILE A 278 -2.46 4.42 16.11
C ILE A 278 -2.37 5.95 16.03
N GLN A 279 -1.65 6.60 16.95
CA GLN A 279 -1.41 8.05 16.88
C GLN A 279 -0.61 8.45 15.65
N ARG A 280 0.42 7.69 15.26
CA ARG A 280 1.21 7.95 14.05
C ARG A 280 0.37 7.78 12.77
N LEU A 281 -0.46 6.74 12.71
CA LEU A 281 -1.39 6.53 11.58
C LEU A 281 -2.41 7.66 11.49
N SER A 282 -2.94 8.12 12.64
CA SER A 282 -3.93 9.19 12.71
C SER A 282 -3.40 10.55 12.24
N LYS A 283 -2.09 10.80 12.35
CA LYS A 283 -1.44 11.99 11.77
C LYS A 283 -1.52 12.04 10.24
N LYS A 284 -1.78 10.91 9.57
CA LYS A 284 -1.95 10.80 8.11
C LYS A 284 -3.43 10.66 7.77
N ALA A 285 -4.20 11.73 7.97
CA ALA A 285 -5.65 11.74 7.76
C ALA A 285 -6.10 11.28 6.37
N ASN A 286 -5.30 11.50 5.31
CA ASN A 286 -5.67 11.11 3.94
C ASN A 286 -5.41 9.62 3.62
N ALA A 287 -4.62 8.93 4.45
CA ALA A 287 -4.39 7.49 4.33
C ALA A 287 -5.38 6.75 5.24
N ARG A 288 -6.54 6.39 4.70
CA ARG A 288 -7.60 5.67 5.43
C ARG A 288 -7.41 4.16 5.39
N ALA A 289 -6.88 3.65 4.30
CA ALA A 289 -6.54 2.24 4.17
C ALA A 289 -5.21 1.93 4.90
N VAL A 290 -5.24 0.92 5.77
CA VAL A 290 -4.08 0.46 6.55
C VAL A 290 -3.85 -1.02 6.26
N VAL A 291 -2.68 -1.32 5.68
CA VAL A 291 -2.27 -2.67 5.34
C VAL A 291 -1.54 -3.31 6.52
N LEU A 292 -2.03 -4.43 7.01
CA LEU A 292 -1.51 -5.17 8.17
C LEU A 292 -0.79 -6.45 7.71
N PHE A 293 0.55 -6.38 7.68
CA PHE A 293 1.42 -7.54 7.50
C PHE A 293 1.93 -8.03 8.86
N THR A 294 0.98 -8.38 9.73
CA THR A 294 1.21 -8.66 11.14
C THR A 294 0.83 -10.07 11.52
N ARG A 295 1.41 -10.58 12.61
CA ARG A 295 0.93 -11.79 13.27
C ARG A 295 -0.43 -11.55 13.93
N ALA A 296 -1.12 -12.63 14.29
CA ALA A 296 -2.44 -12.58 14.93
C ALA A 296 -2.43 -11.74 16.22
N GLU A 297 -1.42 -11.94 17.08
CA GLU A 297 -1.29 -11.23 18.35
C GLU A 297 -1.12 -9.71 18.15
N ASP A 298 -0.33 -9.31 17.15
CA ASP A 298 -0.04 -7.91 16.87
C ASP A 298 -1.24 -7.21 16.20
N ALA A 299 -1.98 -7.93 15.34
CA ALA A 299 -3.22 -7.42 14.75
C ALA A 299 -4.29 -7.14 15.80
N ARG A 300 -4.46 -8.05 16.78
CA ARG A 300 -5.37 -7.82 17.91
C ARG A 300 -4.97 -6.59 18.73
N GLY A 301 -3.69 -6.45 19.07
CA GLY A 301 -3.20 -5.28 19.81
C GLY A 301 -3.45 -3.95 19.09
N ILE A 302 -3.36 -3.93 17.75
CA ILE A 302 -3.68 -2.76 16.92
C ILE A 302 -5.19 -2.43 17.00
N LEU A 303 -6.07 -3.42 16.92
CA LEU A 303 -7.52 -3.20 17.05
C LEU A 303 -7.91 -2.71 18.44
N GLU A 304 -7.31 -3.28 19.49
CA GLU A 304 -7.53 -2.83 20.87
C GLU A 304 -7.10 -1.37 21.06
N ALA A 305 -5.93 -0.99 20.51
CA ALA A 305 -5.48 0.40 20.51
C ALA A 305 -6.37 1.34 19.69
N ALA A 306 -6.91 0.87 18.56
CA ALA A 306 -7.85 1.63 17.74
C ALA A 306 -9.15 1.93 18.52
N ARG A 307 -9.67 0.94 19.25
CA ARG A 307 -10.82 1.11 20.15
C ARG A 307 -10.52 2.10 21.26
N ARG A 308 -9.39 1.94 21.97
CA ARG A 308 -8.97 2.85 23.06
C ARG A 308 -8.81 4.30 22.60
N SER A 309 -8.37 4.50 21.36
CA SER A 309 -8.13 5.83 20.79
C SER A 309 -9.40 6.56 20.33
N ASN A 310 -10.54 5.87 20.28
CA ASN A 310 -11.85 6.40 19.85
C ASN A 310 -11.78 7.33 18.63
N LEU A 311 -11.32 6.77 17.51
CA LEU A 311 -11.02 7.52 16.29
C LEU A 311 -12.29 8.19 15.72
N SER A 312 -12.16 9.46 15.32
CA SER A 312 -13.24 10.22 14.68
C SER A 312 -13.64 9.65 13.32
N GLN A 313 -12.67 9.15 12.56
CA GLN A 313 -12.87 8.41 11.32
C GLN A 313 -12.24 7.03 11.46
N PRO A 314 -12.98 5.94 11.14
CA PRO A 314 -12.42 4.60 11.23
C PRO A 314 -11.36 4.37 10.14
N PHE A 315 -10.42 3.47 10.42
CA PHE A 315 -9.50 2.96 9.41
C PHE A 315 -10.16 1.83 8.63
N GLN A 316 -9.76 1.68 7.37
CA GLN A 316 -10.09 0.53 6.56
C GLN A 316 -8.94 -0.47 6.65
N TRP A 317 -9.16 -1.59 7.32
CA TRP A 317 -8.14 -2.63 7.49
C TRP A 317 -8.04 -3.50 6.25
N LEU A 318 -6.81 -3.73 5.80
CA LEU A 318 -6.47 -4.74 4.80
C LEU A 318 -5.38 -5.65 5.37
N ALA A 319 -5.68 -6.89 5.72
CA ALA A 319 -4.77 -7.74 6.48
C ALA A 319 -4.30 -8.99 5.74
N SER A 320 -3.08 -9.40 6.05
CA SER A 320 -2.49 -10.70 5.68
C SER A 320 -3.15 -11.88 6.40
N ASP A 321 -2.74 -13.11 6.08
CA ASP A 321 -3.25 -14.38 6.63
C ASP A 321 -2.86 -14.59 8.10
N GLY A 322 -1.93 -13.79 8.60
CA GLY A 322 -1.70 -13.63 10.04
C GLY A 322 -2.96 -13.18 10.79
N TRP A 323 -3.81 -12.34 10.17
CA TRP A 323 -5.19 -12.11 10.63
C TRP A 323 -6.11 -13.15 10.02
N GLY A 324 -6.18 -13.28 8.69
CA GLY A 324 -6.95 -14.35 8.06
C GLY A 324 -8.44 -14.42 8.45
N ARG A 325 -8.96 -15.63 8.69
CA ARG A 325 -10.37 -15.90 9.11
C ARG A 325 -10.55 -16.07 10.64
N GLN A 326 -9.79 -15.37 11.46
CA GLN A 326 -9.71 -15.67 12.89
C GLN A 326 -10.81 -14.98 13.70
N ILE A 327 -11.82 -15.73 14.17
CA ILE A 327 -12.91 -15.18 15.01
C ILE A 327 -12.39 -14.75 16.39
N LYS A 328 -11.59 -15.60 17.06
CA LYS A 328 -11.00 -15.26 18.38
C LYS A 328 -10.13 -14.00 18.38
N LEU A 329 -9.59 -13.59 17.23
CA LEU A 329 -8.78 -12.38 17.11
C LEU A 329 -9.64 -11.12 17.30
N VAL A 330 -10.84 -11.13 16.73
CA VAL A 330 -11.78 -10.00 16.70
C VAL A 330 -12.84 -10.06 17.80
N GLU A 331 -12.79 -11.06 18.67
CA GLU A 331 -13.75 -11.26 19.76
C GLU A 331 -13.74 -10.05 20.72
N GLY A 332 -14.89 -9.39 20.84
CA GLY A 332 -15.07 -8.15 21.59
C GLY A 332 -14.54 -6.89 20.90
N LEU A 333 -14.10 -6.98 19.64
CA LEU A 333 -13.56 -5.91 18.79
C LEU A 333 -14.25 -5.87 17.42
N GLU A 334 -15.45 -6.44 17.33
CA GLU A 334 -16.14 -6.68 16.07
C GLU A 334 -16.51 -5.36 15.37
N GLU A 335 -16.86 -4.32 16.13
CA GLU A 335 -17.18 -3.00 15.58
C GLU A 335 -15.96 -2.31 14.97
N GLU A 336 -14.77 -2.46 15.58
CA GLU A 336 -13.52 -1.93 15.03
C GLU A 336 -13.01 -2.71 13.83
N ALA A 337 -13.31 -4.01 13.77
CA ALA A 337 -12.96 -4.90 12.67
C ALA A 337 -13.96 -4.84 11.51
N GLU A 338 -15.18 -4.33 11.70
CA GLU A 338 -16.24 -4.32 10.69
C GLU A 338 -15.78 -3.66 9.39
N GLY A 339 -15.92 -4.40 8.29
CA GLY A 339 -15.49 -4.01 6.95
C GLY A 339 -14.04 -4.36 6.62
N ALA A 340 -13.27 -4.94 7.55
CA ALA A 340 -11.92 -5.40 7.26
C ALA A 340 -11.89 -6.37 6.08
N ILE A 341 -10.89 -6.21 5.22
CA ILE A 341 -10.61 -7.14 4.13
C ILE A 341 -9.38 -7.94 4.54
N THR A 342 -9.47 -9.27 4.55
CA THR A 342 -8.35 -10.13 4.91
C THR A 342 -8.06 -11.13 3.80
N VAL A 343 -6.80 -11.50 3.64
CA VAL A 343 -6.36 -12.53 2.70
C VAL A 343 -6.08 -13.79 3.50
N GLU A 344 -6.64 -14.92 3.08
CA GLU A 344 -6.34 -16.24 3.67
C GLU A 344 -5.91 -17.19 2.55
N LEU A 345 -5.08 -18.18 2.88
CA LEU A 345 -4.80 -19.28 1.97
C LEU A 345 -6.09 -20.02 1.64
N GLN A 346 -6.28 -20.38 0.37
CA GLN A 346 -7.44 -21.19 0.00
C GLN A 346 -7.27 -22.59 0.61
N SER A 347 -8.16 -22.93 1.53
CA SER A 347 -8.22 -24.24 2.15
C SER A 347 -9.66 -24.69 2.39
N GLU A 348 -9.83 -26.00 2.48
CA GLU A 348 -11.08 -26.69 2.71
C GLU A 348 -10.97 -27.57 3.96
N ASN A 349 -12.11 -27.85 4.57
CA ASN A 349 -12.13 -28.68 5.78
C ASN A 349 -11.77 -30.13 5.45
N ILE A 350 -10.82 -30.71 6.20
CA ILE A 350 -10.41 -32.11 5.99
C ILE A 350 -11.53 -33.04 6.52
N PRO A 351 -12.13 -33.88 5.65
CA PRO A 351 -13.20 -34.76 6.07
C PRO A 351 -12.73 -35.77 7.12
N GLY A 352 -13.57 -36.03 8.12
CA GLY A 352 -13.30 -36.95 9.23
C GLY A 352 -12.38 -36.42 10.33
N PHE A 353 -11.69 -35.29 10.13
CA PHE A 353 -10.89 -34.68 11.20
C PHE A 353 -11.76 -34.10 12.31
N ASP A 354 -12.89 -33.47 11.96
CA ASP A 354 -13.83 -32.91 12.94
C ASP A 354 -14.45 -34.03 13.80
N ASP A 355 -14.82 -35.15 13.18
CA ASP A 355 -15.30 -36.34 13.88
C ASP A 355 -14.21 -36.93 14.80
N TYR A 356 -12.97 -36.94 14.33
CA TYR A 356 -11.82 -37.34 15.13
C TYR A 356 -11.67 -36.44 16.37
N MET A 357 -11.65 -35.11 16.19
CA MET A 357 -11.54 -34.16 17.30
C MET A 357 -12.71 -34.27 18.27
N ALA A 358 -13.94 -34.44 17.77
CA ALA A 358 -15.13 -34.64 18.59
C ALA A 358 -15.06 -35.92 19.45
N SER A 359 -14.40 -36.96 18.94
CA SER A 359 -14.24 -38.24 19.65
C SER A 359 -13.26 -38.16 20.82
N LEU A 360 -12.30 -37.23 20.79
CA LEU A 360 -11.26 -37.09 21.81
C LEU A 360 -11.81 -36.55 23.14
N THR A 361 -11.29 -37.08 24.24
CA THR A 361 -11.49 -36.56 25.60
C THR A 361 -10.16 -36.58 26.36
N PRO A 362 -10.01 -35.78 27.43
CA PRO A 362 -8.80 -35.80 28.26
C PRO A 362 -8.48 -37.18 28.86
N ASP A 363 -9.48 -38.05 29.01
CA ASP A 363 -9.30 -39.41 29.50
C ASP A 363 -8.78 -40.38 28.45
N THR A 364 -9.24 -40.23 27.20
CA THR A 364 -8.89 -41.10 26.07
C THR A 364 -7.59 -40.67 25.40
N ASN A 365 -7.36 -39.37 25.25
CA ASN A 365 -6.18 -38.83 24.59
C ASN A 365 -5.02 -38.63 25.57
N ARG A 366 -4.39 -39.73 25.98
CA ARG A 366 -3.18 -39.70 26.84
C ARG A 366 -1.87 -39.52 26.05
N ARG A 367 -1.92 -39.63 24.72
CA ARG A 367 -0.73 -39.48 23.85
C ARG A 367 -0.30 -38.02 23.72
N ASN A 368 -1.24 -37.08 23.79
CA ASN A 368 -0.96 -35.64 23.77
C ASN A 368 -0.93 -35.08 25.21
N PRO A 369 0.25 -34.67 25.73
CA PRO A 369 0.37 -34.17 27.10
C PRO A 369 -0.31 -32.81 27.32
N TRP A 370 -0.57 -32.05 26.25
CA TRP A 370 -1.16 -30.72 26.29
C TRP A 370 -2.68 -30.72 26.07
N PHE A 371 -3.28 -31.87 25.75
CA PHE A 371 -4.71 -31.95 25.44
C PHE A 371 -5.60 -31.59 26.64
N SER A 372 -5.15 -31.89 27.86
CA SER A 372 -5.88 -31.47 29.07
C SER A 372 -5.93 -29.95 29.22
N GLU A 373 -4.86 -29.26 28.88
CA GLU A 373 -4.78 -27.79 28.99
C GLU A 373 -5.63 -27.13 27.89
N TYR A 374 -5.56 -27.67 26.68
CA TYR A 374 -6.43 -27.30 25.57
C TYR A 374 -7.92 -27.43 25.92
N TRP A 375 -8.29 -28.52 26.61
CA TRP A 375 -9.67 -28.75 27.01
C TRP A 375 -10.16 -27.72 28.03
N GLU A 376 -9.32 -27.36 29.00
CA GLU A 376 -9.63 -26.34 30.00
C GLU A 376 -9.81 -24.96 29.34
N GLU A 377 -8.96 -24.61 28.38
CA GLU A 377 -8.99 -23.35 27.62
C GLU A 377 -10.21 -23.24 26.68
N VAL A 378 -10.57 -24.31 25.98
CA VAL A 378 -11.70 -24.28 25.01
C VAL A 378 -13.04 -24.16 25.71
N PHE A 379 -13.22 -24.85 26.83
CA PHE A 379 -14.50 -24.90 27.55
C PHE A 379 -14.57 -23.97 28.76
N ASP A 380 -13.52 -23.19 29.02
CA ASP A 380 -13.39 -22.31 30.20
C ASP A 380 -13.79 -23.01 31.51
N CYS A 381 -13.21 -24.20 31.72
CA CYS A 381 -13.53 -25.08 32.84
C CYS A 381 -12.29 -25.80 33.38
N LEU A 382 -12.33 -26.25 34.62
CA LEU A 382 -11.22 -27.01 35.22
C LEU A 382 -11.49 -28.51 35.22
N LEU A 383 -10.48 -29.31 34.88
CA LEU A 383 -10.52 -30.76 35.00
C LEU A 383 -10.24 -31.18 36.45
N LYS A 384 -11.00 -32.17 36.95
CA LYS A 384 -10.77 -32.74 38.27
C LYS A 384 -9.45 -33.52 38.26
N LYS A 385 -8.39 -32.94 38.83
CA LYS A 385 -7.13 -33.65 39.05
C LYS A 385 -7.30 -34.61 40.24
N GLU A 386 -7.13 -35.91 40.02
CA GLU A 386 -7.00 -36.89 41.11
C GLU A 386 -5.73 -36.60 41.92
N ARG A 387 -5.81 -35.68 42.90
CA ARG A 387 -4.78 -35.56 43.93
C ARG A 387 -5.11 -36.49 45.08
N ASN A 388 -4.43 -37.63 45.14
CA ASN A 388 -4.29 -38.41 46.36
C ASN A 388 -3.41 -37.63 47.36
N GLY A 389 -4.02 -36.71 48.11
CA GLY A 389 -3.35 -35.96 49.19
C GLY A 389 -4.31 -35.02 49.93
N PRO A 390 -4.33 -35.00 51.27
CA PRO A 390 -5.28 -34.23 52.03
C PRO A 390 -4.79 -32.80 52.23
N THR A 391 -5.17 -31.89 51.34
CA THR A 391 -5.14 -30.46 51.66
C THR A 391 -6.39 -29.81 51.06
N GLN A 392 -7.42 -29.73 51.91
CA GLN A 392 -8.46 -28.72 51.78
C GLN A 392 -7.82 -27.35 51.91
N THR A 393 -7.71 -26.62 50.82
CA THR A 393 -7.49 -25.18 50.84
C THR A 393 -8.60 -24.55 50.03
N THR A 394 -9.59 -24.02 50.76
CA THR A 394 -10.55 -22.97 50.35
C THR A 394 -10.62 -22.69 48.85
N LEU A 395 -11.43 -23.49 48.14
CA LEU A 395 -11.87 -23.20 46.77
C LEU A 395 -12.93 -22.10 46.82
N ASN A 396 -12.69 -20.98 46.15
CA ASN A 396 -13.69 -19.93 45.96
C ASN A 396 -14.92 -20.47 45.21
N ALA A 397 -16.10 -19.94 45.54
CA ALA A 397 -17.42 -20.44 45.13
C ALA A 397 -17.76 -20.33 43.62
N THR A 398 -16.79 -20.10 42.74
CA THR A 398 -16.97 -19.90 41.29
C THR A 398 -16.11 -20.82 40.42
N THR A 399 -15.56 -21.91 40.98
CA THR A 399 -14.75 -22.85 40.20
C THR A 399 -15.65 -23.78 39.38
N LEU A 400 -15.76 -23.56 38.07
CA LEU A 400 -16.55 -24.38 37.14
C LEU A 400 -15.76 -25.65 36.76
N PHE A 401 -16.28 -26.83 37.10
CA PHE A 401 -15.69 -28.09 36.66
C PHE A 401 -16.25 -28.52 35.30
N CYS A 402 -15.40 -29.08 34.45
CA CYS A 402 -15.81 -29.59 33.13
C CYS A 402 -16.83 -30.75 33.25
N PRO A 403 -18.03 -30.64 32.65
CA PRO A 403 -18.97 -31.75 32.57
C PRO A 403 -18.40 -32.95 31.80
N PRO A 404 -18.71 -34.20 32.19
CA PRO A 404 -18.16 -35.41 31.58
C PRO A 404 -18.67 -35.68 30.15
N ASN A 405 -19.78 -35.05 29.76
CA ASN A 405 -20.39 -35.19 28.43
C ASN A 405 -19.97 -34.10 27.44
N LEU A 406 -19.00 -33.24 27.81
CA LEU A 406 -18.46 -32.24 26.89
C LEU A 406 -17.78 -32.91 25.69
N ARG A 407 -18.00 -32.31 24.51
CA ARG A 407 -17.46 -32.74 23.23
C ARG A 407 -17.11 -31.52 22.39
N LEU A 408 -16.04 -31.64 21.60
CA LEU A 408 -15.61 -30.61 20.66
C LEU A 408 -16.54 -30.65 19.45
N THR A 409 -17.62 -29.87 19.49
CA THR A 409 -18.61 -29.76 18.40
C THR A 409 -18.79 -28.32 17.98
N SER A 410 -19.26 -28.09 16.74
CA SER A 410 -19.48 -26.74 16.21
C SER A 410 -20.47 -25.92 17.04
N GLU A 411 -21.47 -26.57 17.64
CA GLU A 411 -22.42 -25.92 18.57
C GLU A 411 -21.78 -25.33 19.82
N ARG A 412 -20.59 -25.81 20.18
CA ARG A 412 -19.82 -25.38 21.36
C ARG A 412 -18.61 -24.53 20.99
N GLY A 413 -18.57 -24.01 19.76
CA GLY A 413 -17.52 -23.09 19.30
C GLY A 413 -16.24 -23.77 18.80
N TYR A 414 -16.26 -25.09 18.57
CA TYR A 414 -15.18 -25.74 17.84
C TYR A 414 -15.33 -25.49 16.33
N GLU A 415 -14.28 -24.94 15.73
CA GLU A 415 -14.14 -24.77 14.29
C GLU A 415 -12.76 -25.28 13.87
N GLN A 416 -12.71 -26.01 12.76
CA GLN A 416 -11.47 -26.52 12.21
C GLN A 416 -10.57 -25.37 11.76
N GLU A 417 -9.31 -25.41 12.15
CA GLU A 417 -8.35 -24.37 11.76
C GLU A 417 -7.97 -24.48 10.28
N SER A 418 -7.92 -23.34 9.58
CA SER A 418 -7.73 -23.28 8.13
C SER A 418 -6.46 -23.96 7.62
N LYS A 419 -5.40 -24.05 8.45
CA LYS A 419 -4.12 -24.65 8.06
C LYS A 419 -3.99 -26.13 8.44
N VAL A 420 -5.06 -26.78 8.94
CA VAL A 420 -5.11 -28.23 9.19
C VAL A 420 -4.86 -29.01 7.90
N GLN A 421 -5.48 -28.61 6.78
CA GLN A 421 -5.25 -29.22 5.46
C GLN A 421 -3.76 -29.27 5.12
N PHE A 422 -3.07 -28.13 5.17
CA PHE A 422 -1.64 -28.04 4.84
C PHE A 422 -0.73 -28.91 5.75
N VAL A 423 -1.14 -29.17 6.99
CA VAL A 423 -0.42 -30.11 7.89
C VAL A 423 -0.62 -31.54 7.43
N VAL A 424 -1.87 -31.94 7.15
CA VAL A 424 -2.21 -33.27 6.64
C VAL A 424 -1.46 -33.52 5.33
N ASP A 425 -1.50 -32.56 4.41
CA ASP A 425 -0.80 -32.61 3.12
C ASP A 425 0.71 -32.79 3.28
N ALA A 426 1.33 -32.12 4.26
CA ALA A 426 2.76 -32.25 4.53
C ALA A 426 3.12 -33.67 5.00
N VAL A 427 2.27 -34.30 5.83
CA VAL A 427 2.47 -35.68 6.28
C VAL A 427 2.27 -36.66 5.12
N TYR A 428 1.22 -36.49 4.31
CA TYR A 428 0.99 -37.31 3.11
C TYR A 428 2.10 -37.15 2.07
N ALA A 429 2.64 -35.94 1.87
CA ALA A 429 3.77 -35.71 0.99
C ALA A 429 5.01 -36.54 1.42
N PHE A 430 5.33 -36.56 2.73
CA PHE A 430 6.38 -37.43 3.25
C PHE A 430 6.06 -38.91 3.04
N ALA A 431 4.85 -39.35 3.35
CA ALA A 431 4.46 -40.76 3.25
C ALA A 431 4.51 -41.27 1.80
N LEU A 432 3.97 -40.49 0.84
CA LEU A 432 3.98 -40.83 -0.58
C LEU A 432 5.39 -40.79 -1.17
N ALA A 433 6.23 -39.82 -0.77
CA ALA A 433 7.64 -39.79 -1.17
C ALA A 433 8.39 -41.02 -0.66
N LEU A 434 8.19 -41.40 0.62
CA LEU A 434 8.77 -42.61 1.21
C LEU A 434 8.25 -43.88 0.52
N HIS A 435 6.98 -43.89 0.11
CA HIS A 435 6.38 -45.01 -0.61
C HIS A 435 7.00 -45.19 -2.00
N ASN A 436 7.23 -44.09 -2.72
CA ASN A 436 7.93 -44.11 -4.00
C ASN A 436 9.38 -44.60 -3.82
N LEU A 437 10.08 -44.13 -2.78
CA LEU A 437 11.41 -44.63 -2.43
C LEU A 437 11.40 -46.14 -2.13
N GLN A 438 10.41 -46.63 -1.37
CA GLN A 438 10.27 -48.04 -1.05
C GLN A 438 10.09 -48.89 -2.32
N LYS A 439 9.25 -48.42 -3.26
CA LYS A 439 9.01 -49.10 -4.55
C LYS A 439 10.29 -49.23 -5.37
N ASP A 440 11.08 -48.16 -5.44
CA ASP A 440 12.28 -48.11 -6.27
C ASP A 440 13.45 -48.90 -5.67
N VAL A 441 13.59 -48.87 -4.34
CA VAL A 441 14.78 -49.41 -3.66
C VAL A 441 14.57 -50.81 -3.08
N CYS A 442 13.37 -51.15 -2.61
CA CYS A 442 13.13 -52.38 -1.85
C CYS A 442 12.65 -53.58 -2.70
N SER A 443 12.70 -53.52 -4.03
CA SER A 443 12.50 -54.67 -4.96
C SER A 443 11.33 -55.61 -4.57
N LYS A 444 10.14 -55.04 -4.29
CA LYS A 444 8.89 -55.73 -3.90
C LYS A 444 8.85 -56.37 -2.50
N LEU A 445 9.85 -56.18 -1.63
CA LEU A 445 9.73 -56.51 -0.21
C LEU A 445 8.74 -55.55 0.47
N LYS A 446 7.77 -56.11 1.21
CA LYS A 446 6.94 -55.35 2.16
C LYS A 446 7.79 -55.02 3.39
N GLY A 447 7.71 -53.79 3.87
CA GLY A 447 8.49 -53.29 5.01
C GLY A 447 9.77 -52.54 4.66
N LEU A 448 10.50 -52.15 5.71
CA LEU A 448 11.70 -51.29 5.62
C LEU A 448 12.93 -52.11 5.24
N CYS A 449 13.48 -51.87 4.04
CA CYS A 449 14.71 -52.54 3.60
C CYS A 449 15.99 -51.78 4.03
N PRO A 450 17.15 -52.45 4.16
CA PRO A 450 18.40 -51.81 4.60
C PRO A 450 18.85 -50.64 3.72
N SER A 451 18.60 -50.72 2.42
CA SER A 451 18.93 -49.65 1.46
C SER A 451 18.04 -48.40 1.64
N MET A 452 16.81 -48.58 2.11
CA MET A 452 15.90 -47.47 2.46
C MET A 452 16.26 -46.89 3.84
N ALA A 453 16.60 -47.73 4.82
CA ALA A 453 16.97 -47.31 6.17
C ALA A 453 18.23 -46.41 6.20
N ASN A 454 19.19 -46.67 5.31
CA ASN A 454 20.43 -45.90 5.18
C ASN A 454 20.42 -44.92 3.99
N TYR A 455 19.25 -44.63 3.41
CA TYR A 455 19.16 -43.77 2.25
C TYR A 455 19.55 -42.32 2.60
N ASP A 456 20.29 -41.65 1.72
CA ASP A 456 20.67 -40.26 1.93
C ASP A 456 19.42 -39.36 1.88
N ARG A 457 19.14 -38.72 3.02
CA ARG A 457 17.94 -37.88 3.20
C ARG A 457 17.94 -36.63 2.31
N GLY A 458 19.11 -36.15 1.91
CA GLY A 458 19.24 -35.04 0.98
C GLY A 458 18.92 -35.42 -0.46
N VAL A 459 19.34 -36.61 -0.88
CA VAL A 459 18.92 -37.19 -2.16
C VAL A 459 17.43 -37.52 -2.15
N PHE A 460 16.90 -38.00 -1.02
CA PHE A 460 15.46 -38.25 -0.84
C PHE A 460 14.64 -36.97 -1.06
N TYR A 461 15.06 -35.86 -0.46
CA TYR A 461 14.40 -34.56 -0.61
C TYR A 461 14.27 -34.16 -2.09
N ARG A 462 15.39 -34.21 -2.84
CA ARG A 462 15.42 -33.75 -4.23
C ARG A 462 14.69 -34.68 -5.20
N ASN A 463 14.87 -35.99 -5.05
CA ASN A 463 14.40 -36.95 -6.07
C ASN A 463 12.99 -37.45 -5.81
N TYR A 464 12.56 -37.51 -4.55
CA TYR A 464 11.26 -38.07 -4.18
C TYR A 464 10.35 -36.99 -3.60
N LEU A 465 10.81 -36.22 -2.60
CA LEU A 465 9.93 -35.31 -1.88
C LEU A 465 9.45 -34.14 -2.74
N LEU A 466 10.32 -33.49 -3.51
CA LEU A 466 9.93 -32.39 -4.39
C LEU A 466 9.07 -32.84 -5.58
N ASN A 467 9.17 -34.12 -5.97
CA ASN A 467 8.49 -34.67 -7.14
C ASN A 467 7.13 -35.31 -6.83
N VAL A 468 6.64 -35.21 -5.59
CA VAL A 468 5.31 -35.70 -5.26
C VAL A 468 4.23 -34.80 -5.86
N SER A 469 3.18 -35.44 -6.39
CA SER A 469 1.96 -34.78 -6.82
C SER A 469 0.78 -35.71 -6.54
N PHE A 470 -0.21 -35.20 -5.81
CA PHE A 470 -1.41 -35.95 -5.44
C PHE A 470 -2.59 -35.01 -5.21
N ILE A 471 -3.80 -35.58 -5.20
CA ILE A 471 -5.01 -34.89 -4.75
C ILE A 471 -5.26 -35.30 -3.31
N ASP A 472 -5.41 -34.31 -2.42
CA ASP A 472 -5.67 -34.56 -1.00
C ASP A 472 -7.12 -35.02 -0.73
N ALA A 473 -7.42 -35.32 0.53
CA ALA A 473 -8.75 -35.75 0.96
C ALA A 473 -9.84 -34.67 0.79
N ALA A 474 -9.45 -33.40 0.60
CA ALA A 474 -10.35 -32.28 0.37
C ALA A 474 -10.51 -31.93 -1.13
N GLY A 475 -9.89 -32.69 -2.04
CA GLY A 475 -9.98 -32.47 -3.48
C GLY A 475 -9.01 -31.40 -4.03
N SER A 476 -8.03 -30.96 -3.24
CA SER A 476 -7.01 -30.00 -3.66
C SER A 476 -5.75 -30.69 -4.19
N GLU A 477 -5.19 -30.15 -5.27
CA GLU A 477 -3.91 -30.59 -5.83
C GLU A 477 -2.75 -30.11 -4.96
N VAL A 478 -1.92 -31.04 -4.47
CA VAL A 478 -0.70 -30.78 -3.73
C VAL A 478 0.50 -31.08 -4.62
N LYS A 479 1.37 -30.08 -4.81
CA LYS A 479 2.66 -30.20 -5.49
C LYS A 479 3.62 -29.11 -5.03
N PHE A 480 4.91 -29.34 -5.24
CA PHE A 480 5.97 -28.38 -4.98
C PHE A 480 6.58 -27.87 -6.29
N ASP A 481 6.99 -26.60 -6.31
CA ASP A 481 7.79 -26.06 -7.39
C ASP A 481 9.29 -26.39 -7.23
N GLU A 482 10.14 -25.89 -8.13
CA GLU A 482 11.60 -26.08 -8.07
C GLU A 482 12.23 -25.52 -6.77
N HIS A 483 11.56 -24.55 -6.13
CA HIS A 483 11.93 -23.96 -4.85
C HIS A 483 11.23 -24.64 -3.66
N GLY A 484 10.60 -25.80 -3.83
CA GLY A 484 9.92 -26.49 -2.74
C GLY A 484 8.72 -25.72 -2.17
N ASP A 485 8.16 -24.78 -2.93
CA ASP A 485 7.02 -23.96 -2.54
C ASP A 485 5.70 -24.55 -3.05
N GLY A 486 4.65 -24.44 -2.23
CA GLY A 486 3.29 -24.86 -2.58
C GLY A 486 2.58 -23.90 -3.53
N LEU A 487 1.40 -24.30 -4.00
CA LEU A 487 0.62 -23.51 -4.96
C LEU A 487 0.02 -22.24 -4.34
N ALA A 488 0.09 -21.13 -5.08
CA ALA A 488 -0.40 -19.83 -4.66
C ALA A 488 -1.90 -19.63 -4.96
N ARG A 489 -2.77 -20.08 -4.05
CA ARG A 489 -4.22 -19.86 -4.11
C ARG A 489 -4.69 -19.16 -2.84
N TYR A 490 -5.40 -18.04 -2.98
CA TYR A 490 -5.90 -17.27 -1.85
C TYR A 490 -7.40 -16.97 -1.99
N GLU A 491 -8.05 -16.83 -0.85
CA GLU A 491 -9.38 -16.27 -0.71
C GLU A 491 -9.30 -14.87 -0.12
N ILE A 492 -10.14 -13.98 -0.64
CA ILE A 492 -10.32 -12.64 -0.10
C ILE A 492 -11.59 -12.64 0.73
N LEU A 493 -11.45 -12.25 1.99
CA LEU A 493 -12.51 -12.27 2.98
C LEU A 493 -12.90 -10.85 3.34
N ASN A 494 -14.18 -10.62 3.59
CA ASN A 494 -14.70 -9.39 4.15
C ASN A 494 -15.41 -9.70 5.48
N PHE A 495 -14.95 -9.05 6.55
CA PHE A 495 -15.55 -9.20 7.87
C PHE A 495 -16.77 -8.29 7.99
N ARG A 496 -17.95 -8.87 8.20
CA ARG A 496 -19.20 -8.12 8.16
C ARG A 496 -20.25 -8.67 9.10
N LYS A 497 -21.25 -7.84 9.43
CA LYS A 497 -22.43 -8.32 10.14
C LYS A 497 -23.16 -9.38 9.32
N SER A 498 -23.53 -10.48 9.97
CA SER A 498 -24.38 -11.51 9.38
C SER A 498 -25.83 -11.05 9.42
N GLU A 499 -26.53 -11.15 8.28
CA GLU A 499 -27.97 -10.84 8.21
C GLU A 499 -28.84 -11.92 8.90
N HIS A 500 -28.27 -13.09 9.19
CA HIS A 500 -28.93 -14.17 9.91
C HIS A 500 -28.50 -14.17 11.38
N ASN A 501 -29.47 -14.06 12.30
CA ASN A 501 -29.28 -14.04 13.76
C ASN A 501 -28.55 -15.28 14.32
N GLY A 502 -27.23 -15.33 14.20
CA GLY A 502 -26.34 -16.27 14.86
C GLY A 502 -25.53 -15.56 15.93
N THR A 503 -25.84 -15.85 17.20
CA THR A 503 -25.22 -15.54 18.51
C THR A 503 -24.36 -14.27 18.73
N ASN A 504 -23.51 -13.81 17.80
CA ASN A 504 -22.76 -12.54 17.90
C ASN A 504 -22.95 -11.60 16.69
N GLY A 505 -23.63 -12.03 15.61
CA GLY A 505 -24.04 -11.16 14.50
C GLY A 505 -22.94 -10.75 13.52
N TYR A 506 -21.71 -11.29 13.57
CA TYR A 506 -20.62 -11.03 12.61
C TYR A 506 -20.02 -12.31 12.03
N GLN A 507 -19.55 -12.26 10.79
CA GLN A 507 -18.91 -13.38 10.09
C GLN A 507 -17.90 -12.92 9.03
N TYR A 508 -16.96 -13.79 8.68
CA TYR A 508 -16.13 -13.61 7.49
C TYR A 508 -16.84 -14.19 6.26
N GLN A 509 -17.00 -13.38 5.23
CA GLN A 509 -17.56 -13.80 3.95
C GLN A 509 -16.46 -13.84 2.90
N VAL A 510 -16.38 -14.92 2.11
CA VAL A 510 -15.56 -14.94 0.90
C VAL A 510 -16.19 -14.00 -0.14
N VAL A 511 -15.42 -13.01 -0.59
CA VAL A 511 -15.84 -11.96 -1.54
C VAL A 511 -15.01 -11.97 -2.82
N GLY A 512 -13.94 -12.76 -2.86
CA GLY A 512 -13.09 -12.90 -4.03
C GLY A 512 -12.09 -14.02 -3.87
N LYS A 513 -11.41 -14.34 -4.98
CA LYS A 513 -10.32 -15.31 -5.04
C LYS A 513 -9.14 -14.71 -5.78
N TRP A 514 -7.95 -15.18 -5.45
CA TRP A 514 -6.73 -14.78 -6.15
C TRP A 514 -5.97 -16.03 -6.59
N PHE A 515 -5.78 -16.15 -7.91
CA PHE A 515 -4.94 -17.16 -8.53
C PHE A 515 -4.33 -16.55 -9.79
N ASN A 516 -3.08 -16.07 -9.68
CA ASN A 516 -2.37 -15.23 -10.67
C ASN A 516 -3.00 -13.85 -10.94
N SER A 517 -4.31 -13.71 -10.82
CA SER A 517 -5.06 -12.47 -10.91
C SER A 517 -6.15 -12.41 -9.84
N LEU A 518 -6.51 -11.21 -9.43
CA LEU A 518 -7.61 -10.95 -8.50
C LEU A 518 -8.96 -11.04 -9.21
N ASP A 519 -9.86 -11.87 -8.69
CA ASP A 519 -11.29 -11.88 -8.99
C ASP A 519 -12.05 -11.45 -7.73
N ILE A 520 -12.56 -10.22 -7.72
CA ILE A 520 -13.27 -9.64 -6.58
C ILE A 520 -14.44 -8.79 -7.08
N ARG A 521 -15.57 -8.86 -6.38
CA ARG A 521 -16.73 -8.00 -6.62
C ARG A 521 -16.73 -6.85 -5.64
N THR A 522 -16.20 -5.71 -6.03
CA THR A 522 -16.07 -4.55 -5.15
C THR A 522 -17.42 -3.96 -4.75
N GLU A 523 -18.49 -4.19 -5.52
CA GLU A 523 -19.83 -3.68 -5.21
C GLU A 523 -20.53 -4.42 -4.05
N GLU A 524 -20.09 -5.64 -3.73
CA GLU A 524 -20.64 -6.48 -2.66
C GLU A 524 -19.90 -6.29 -1.32
N LEU A 525 -18.82 -5.48 -1.32
CA LEU A 525 -17.98 -5.24 -0.14
C LEU A 525 -18.69 -4.31 0.86
N ILE A 526 -18.47 -4.63 2.13
CA ILE A 526 -18.79 -3.75 3.25
C ILE A 526 -17.48 -3.16 3.75
N TRP A 527 -17.47 -1.84 3.94
CA TRP A 527 -16.31 -1.08 4.38
C TRP A 527 -16.42 -0.71 5.86
N ALA A 528 -15.42 0.00 6.36
CA ALA A 528 -15.27 0.38 7.76
C ALA A 528 -16.59 0.86 8.42
N ARG A 529 -16.99 0.21 9.53
CA ARG A 529 -18.26 0.46 10.26
C ARG A 529 -19.54 0.25 9.43
N GLY A 530 -19.52 -0.66 8.47
CA GLY A 530 -20.73 -1.07 7.75
C GLY A 530 -21.11 -0.17 6.57
N THR A 531 -20.22 0.75 6.14
CA THR A 531 -20.51 1.62 4.99
C THR A 531 -20.44 0.85 3.67
N LYS A 532 -21.27 1.25 2.70
CA LYS A 532 -21.27 0.68 1.34
C LYS A 532 -20.39 1.47 0.37
N ASP A 533 -20.16 2.75 0.65
CA ASP A 533 -19.33 3.60 -0.16
C ASP A 533 -17.85 3.29 0.08
N ILE A 534 -17.09 3.16 -1.01
CA ILE A 534 -15.65 2.90 -0.97
C ILE A 534 -14.96 4.08 -0.27
N PRO A 535 -14.23 3.85 0.84
CA PRO A 535 -13.54 4.92 1.54
C PRO A 535 -12.42 5.47 0.66
N ILE A 536 -12.29 6.79 0.57
CA ILE A 536 -11.23 7.41 -0.24
C ILE A 536 -9.91 7.34 0.54
N SER A 537 -8.89 6.73 -0.06
CA SER A 537 -7.52 6.69 0.47
C SER A 537 -6.53 7.19 -0.58
N ALA A 538 -6.45 8.51 -0.71
CA ALA A 538 -5.62 9.22 -1.68
C ALA A 538 -5.00 10.46 -1.02
N CYS A 539 -3.71 10.73 -1.28
CA CYS A 539 -3.03 11.88 -0.69
C CYS A 539 -3.64 13.20 -1.19
N SER A 540 -3.87 13.27 -2.49
CA SER A 540 -4.46 14.40 -3.20
C SER A 540 -5.53 13.91 -4.17
N LEU A 541 -6.62 14.67 -4.28
CA LEU A 541 -7.66 14.40 -5.25
C LEU A 541 -7.26 14.93 -6.65
N PRO A 542 -7.89 14.41 -7.72
CA PRO A 542 -7.73 14.99 -9.05
C PRO A 542 -8.06 16.48 -9.05
N CYS A 543 -7.25 17.29 -9.72
CA CYS A 543 -7.45 18.73 -9.80
C CYS A 543 -8.64 19.09 -10.69
N GLU A 544 -9.32 20.19 -10.35
CA GLU A 544 -10.42 20.72 -11.15
C GLU A 544 -9.93 21.27 -12.50
N PRO A 545 -10.82 21.37 -13.51
CA PRO A 545 -10.47 21.98 -14.80
C PRO A 545 -9.89 23.39 -14.62
N GLY A 546 -8.76 23.66 -15.29
CA GLY A 546 -8.06 24.94 -15.17
C GLY A 546 -7.03 25.01 -14.04
N MET A 547 -6.82 23.91 -13.31
CA MET A 547 -5.76 23.75 -12.34
C MET A 547 -4.74 22.70 -12.80
N ILE A 548 -3.50 22.84 -12.34
CA ILE A 548 -2.38 21.91 -12.57
C ILE A 548 -1.93 21.28 -11.27
N LYS A 549 -1.31 20.10 -11.36
CA LYS A 549 -0.71 19.38 -10.24
C LYS A 549 0.68 19.95 -9.96
N LYS A 550 0.88 20.55 -8.78
CA LYS A 550 2.23 20.86 -8.26
C LYS A 550 2.63 19.81 -7.24
N GLN A 551 3.62 19.00 -7.60
CA GLN A 551 4.06 17.85 -6.80
C GLN A 551 4.66 18.29 -5.46
N GLN A 552 4.26 17.66 -4.37
CA GLN A 552 4.70 17.97 -3.01
C GLN A 552 5.27 16.73 -2.32
N GLY A 553 6.59 16.55 -2.43
CA GLY A 553 7.28 15.41 -1.82
C GLY A 553 7.07 14.12 -2.61
N ASP A 554 6.21 13.23 -2.11
CA ASP A 554 5.94 11.92 -2.72
C ASP A 554 5.26 12.04 -4.08
N THR A 555 5.42 11.02 -4.92
CA THR A 555 4.87 11.03 -6.28
C THR A 555 3.35 11.15 -6.32
N CYS A 556 2.65 10.58 -5.33
CA CYS A 556 1.19 10.58 -5.24
C CYS A 556 0.59 11.81 -4.55
N CYS A 557 1.41 12.75 -4.06
CA CYS A 557 0.97 13.94 -3.36
C CYS A 557 1.21 15.18 -4.22
N TRP A 558 0.15 15.92 -4.51
CA TRP A 558 0.22 17.18 -5.24
C TRP A 558 -0.74 18.22 -4.65
N VAL A 559 -0.41 19.49 -4.84
CA VAL A 559 -1.32 20.60 -4.58
C VAL A 559 -1.85 21.08 -5.92
N CYS A 560 -3.16 21.28 -6.01
CA CYS A 560 -3.77 21.85 -7.20
C CYS A 560 -3.53 23.36 -7.19
N ASP A 561 -2.83 23.83 -8.22
CA ASP A 561 -2.54 25.25 -8.41
C ASP A 561 -3.28 25.77 -9.63
N GLN A 562 -3.89 26.95 -9.48
CA GLN A 562 -4.75 27.51 -10.52
C GLN A 562 -3.90 28.25 -11.55
N CYS A 563 -4.09 27.96 -12.84
CA CYS A 563 -3.46 28.73 -13.90
C CYS A 563 -3.95 30.18 -13.89
N GLU A 564 -3.11 31.12 -14.32
CA GLU A 564 -3.47 32.54 -14.42
C GLU A 564 -4.64 32.77 -15.40
N GLU A 565 -5.30 33.92 -15.32
CA GLU A 565 -6.50 34.21 -16.14
C GLU A 565 -6.25 34.17 -17.65
N TYR A 566 -5.03 34.45 -18.09
CA TYR A 566 -4.61 34.47 -19.50
C TYR A 566 -3.93 33.17 -19.95
N GLU A 567 -3.80 32.19 -19.05
CA GLU A 567 -3.17 30.91 -19.29
C GLU A 567 -4.20 29.79 -19.49
N TYR A 568 -3.80 28.76 -20.24
CA TYR A 568 -4.52 27.51 -20.39
C TYR A 568 -3.67 26.33 -19.92
N VAL A 569 -4.32 25.23 -19.55
CA VAL A 569 -3.67 24.00 -19.12
C VAL A 569 -3.15 23.25 -20.36
N HIS A 570 -1.84 23.12 -20.48
CA HIS A 570 -1.22 22.39 -21.60
C HIS A 570 -1.07 20.90 -21.28
N ASP A 571 -0.55 20.59 -20.11
CA ASP A 571 -0.45 19.24 -19.54
C ASP A 571 -0.89 19.27 -18.06
N GLU A 572 -0.90 18.12 -17.39
CA GLU A 572 -1.34 18.05 -15.98
C GLU A 572 -0.44 18.82 -15.00
N TYR A 573 0.71 19.34 -15.43
CA TYR A 573 1.74 19.94 -14.57
C TYR A 573 2.10 21.39 -14.96
N THR A 574 1.64 21.88 -16.11
CA THR A 574 2.16 23.09 -16.76
C THR A 574 1.04 23.91 -17.39
N CYS A 575 0.98 25.18 -16.99
CA CYS A 575 0.17 26.21 -17.63
C CYS A 575 0.98 26.88 -18.74
N MET A 576 0.30 27.29 -19.82
CA MET A 576 0.89 28.05 -20.91
C MET A 576 0.08 29.30 -21.23
N ASP A 577 0.77 30.40 -21.54
CA ASP A 577 0.14 31.65 -21.99
C ASP A 577 -0.48 31.50 -23.39
N CYS A 578 -1.69 32.04 -23.57
CA CYS A 578 -2.35 32.14 -24.87
C CYS A 578 -1.65 33.10 -25.84
N GLY A 579 -0.86 34.04 -25.31
CA GLY A 579 -0.15 35.05 -26.08
C GLY A 579 -1.04 36.22 -26.52
N PRO A 580 -0.44 37.25 -27.16
CA PRO A 580 -1.12 38.51 -27.42
C PRO A 580 -2.28 38.35 -28.42
N GLY A 581 -3.44 38.91 -28.07
CA GLY A 581 -4.64 38.93 -28.93
C GLY A 581 -5.48 37.65 -28.86
N LYS A 582 -5.10 36.69 -28.01
CA LYS A 582 -5.87 35.48 -27.73
C LYS A 582 -6.29 35.45 -26.26
N TRP A 583 -7.32 34.67 -25.95
CA TRP A 583 -7.84 34.49 -24.60
C TRP A 583 -8.23 33.03 -24.36
N PRO A 584 -8.04 32.47 -23.16
CA PRO A 584 -8.40 31.09 -22.89
C PRO A 584 -9.92 30.88 -22.86
N HIS A 585 -10.35 29.68 -23.22
CA HIS A 585 -11.73 29.22 -23.02
C HIS A 585 -12.05 29.06 -21.52
N GLU A 586 -13.34 29.02 -21.16
CA GLU A 586 -13.76 28.83 -19.75
C GLU A 586 -13.27 27.50 -19.16
N ASP A 587 -13.13 26.46 -19.98
CA ASP A 587 -12.57 25.18 -19.59
C ASP A 587 -11.04 25.18 -19.44
N LYS A 588 -10.40 26.32 -19.79
CA LYS A 588 -8.94 26.52 -19.85
C LYS A 588 -8.20 25.41 -20.61
N ARG A 589 -8.82 24.78 -21.62
CA ARG A 589 -8.18 23.72 -22.45
C ARG A 589 -7.50 24.25 -23.71
N GLY A 590 -7.76 25.51 -24.05
CA GLY A 590 -7.17 26.16 -25.22
C GLY A 590 -7.54 27.63 -25.29
N CYS A 591 -7.20 28.27 -26.41
CA CYS A 591 -7.35 29.71 -26.59
C CYS A 591 -8.12 30.06 -27.88
N TYR A 592 -8.89 31.14 -27.82
CA TYR A 592 -9.58 31.74 -28.97
C TYR A 592 -9.09 33.16 -29.24
N GLN A 593 -9.27 33.65 -30.47
CA GLN A 593 -8.85 35.00 -30.87
C GLN A 593 -9.86 36.05 -30.40
N LEU A 594 -9.38 37.13 -29.78
CA LEU A 594 -10.22 38.26 -29.37
C LEU A 594 -10.76 39.01 -30.59
N ALA A 595 -12.06 39.33 -30.57
CA ALA A 595 -12.71 40.08 -31.63
C ALA A 595 -12.29 41.56 -31.62
N ILE A 596 -11.95 42.09 -32.79
CA ILE A 596 -11.55 43.50 -32.93
C ILE A 596 -12.81 44.39 -32.93
N ASN A 597 -12.89 45.29 -31.95
CA ASN A 597 -13.96 46.29 -31.89
C ASN A 597 -13.67 47.45 -32.84
N HIS A 598 -14.60 47.72 -33.74
CA HIS A 598 -14.61 48.89 -34.62
C HIS A 598 -15.98 49.56 -34.57
N ILE A 599 -16.05 50.83 -34.98
CA ILE A 599 -17.31 51.58 -35.03
C ILE A 599 -18.25 50.88 -36.01
N ARG A 600 -19.39 50.39 -35.51
CA ARG A 600 -20.43 49.78 -36.35
C ARG A 600 -21.30 50.87 -36.96
N TRP A 601 -21.66 50.74 -38.24
CA TRP A 601 -22.53 51.67 -38.96
C TRP A 601 -23.89 51.91 -38.30
N ASN A 602 -24.37 50.94 -37.52
CA ASN A 602 -25.65 51.02 -36.81
C ASN A 602 -25.55 51.77 -35.46
N SER A 603 -24.35 52.18 -35.04
CA SER A 603 -24.17 52.93 -33.80
C SER A 603 -24.58 54.39 -33.99
N ALA A 604 -25.20 55.00 -32.96
CA ALA A 604 -25.52 56.42 -32.97
C ALA A 604 -24.30 57.31 -33.25
N PHE A 605 -23.11 56.88 -32.80
CA PHE A 605 -21.84 57.56 -33.04
C PHE A 605 -21.39 57.53 -34.51
N ALA A 606 -21.89 56.60 -35.32
CA ALA A 606 -21.66 56.56 -36.77
C ALA A 606 -22.75 57.32 -37.54
N ILE A 607 -24.02 57.14 -37.12
CA ILE A 607 -25.18 57.71 -37.81
C ILE A 607 -25.18 59.23 -37.74
N ALA A 608 -24.94 59.83 -36.56
CA ALA A 608 -25.02 61.28 -36.41
C ALA A 608 -23.99 62.03 -37.31
N PRO A 609 -22.69 61.70 -37.30
CA PRO A 609 -21.73 62.31 -38.24
C PRO A 609 -22.04 62.01 -39.71
N ALA A 610 -22.54 60.82 -40.04
CA ALA A 610 -22.90 60.46 -41.41
C ALA A 610 -24.06 61.32 -41.95
N VAL A 611 -25.11 61.54 -41.14
CA VAL A 611 -26.25 62.39 -41.52
C VAL A 611 -25.81 63.84 -41.70
N ILE A 612 -25.02 64.38 -40.76
CA ILE A 612 -24.47 65.75 -40.86
C ILE A 612 -23.61 65.89 -42.12
N SER A 613 -22.78 64.89 -42.42
CA SER A 613 -21.95 64.87 -43.62
C SER A 613 -22.79 64.81 -44.91
N CYS A 614 -23.82 63.97 -44.98
CA CYS A 614 -24.76 63.93 -46.11
C CYS A 614 -25.41 65.29 -46.37
N LEU A 615 -25.94 65.94 -45.31
CA LEU A 615 -26.52 67.27 -45.42
C LEU A 615 -25.49 68.29 -45.91
N GLY A 616 -24.25 68.21 -45.40
CA GLY A 616 -23.13 69.04 -45.83
C GLY A 616 -22.76 68.85 -47.31
N ILE A 617 -22.73 67.61 -47.81
CA ILE A 617 -22.46 67.29 -49.22
C ILE A 617 -23.56 67.86 -50.11
N VAL A 618 -24.83 67.66 -49.75
CA VAL A 618 -25.98 68.17 -50.51
C VAL A 618 -25.93 69.69 -50.59
N ALA A 619 -25.71 70.38 -49.45
CA ALA A 619 -25.58 71.83 -49.41
C ALA A 619 -24.39 72.33 -50.25
N THR A 620 -23.23 71.67 -50.16
CA THR A 620 -22.02 72.02 -50.91
C THR A 620 -22.24 71.87 -52.43
N MET A 621 -22.87 70.78 -52.86
CA MET A 621 -23.21 70.53 -54.26
C MET A 621 -24.25 71.52 -54.78
N ALA A 622 -25.26 71.87 -53.98
CA ALA A 622 -26.25 72.88 -54.35
C ALA A 622 -25.59 74.26 -54.57
N VAL A 623 -24.71 74.69 -53.65
CA VAL A 623 -23.95 75.95 -53.80
C VAL A 623 -23.03 75.89 -55.03
N ALA A 624 -22.34 74.79 -55.26
CA ALA A 624 -21.48 74.62 -56.43
C ALA A 624 -22.29 74.69 -57.75
N CYS A 625 -23.46 74.05 -57.80
CA CYS A 625 -24.36 74.08 -58.96
C CYS A 625 -24.89 75.49 -59.23
N LEU A 626 -25.36 76.19 -58.19
CA LEU A 626 -25.82 77.58 -58.30
C LEU A 626 -24.71 78.51 -58.82
N LEU A 627 -23.48 78.37 -58.30
CA LEU A 627 -22.33 79.15 -58.76
C LEU A 627 -21.92 78.81 -60.19
N PHE A 628 -22.08 77.55 -60.62
CA PHE A 628 -21.80 77.13 -61.99
C PHE A 628 -22.84 77.68 -62.97
N HIS A 629 -24.13 77.62 -62.61
CA HIS A 629 -25.22 78.13 -63.45
C HIS A 629 -25.17 79.66 -63.58
N HIS A 630 -24.95 80.38 -62.48
CA HIS A 630 -24.85 81.85 -62.45
C HIS A 630 -23.41 82.38 -62.59
N ARG A 631 -22.52 81.61 -63.24
CA ARG A 631 -21.08 81.93 -63.37
C ARG A 631 -20.78 83.28 -64.04
N ASP A 632 -21.72 83.79 -64.84
CA ASP A 632 -21.57 85.03 -65.59
C ASP A 632 -22.10 86.26 -64.85
N THR A 633 -22.70 86.07 -63.66
CA THR A 633 -23.13 87.20 -62.82
C THR A 633 -21.94 88.02 -62.32
N PRO A 634 -22.04 89.36 -62.30
CA PRO A 634 -20.93 90.24 -61.92
C PRO A 634 -20.44 90.01 -60.48
N VAL A 635 -21.34 89.57 -59.58
CA VAL A 635 -21.02 89.26 -58.18
C VAL A 635 -20.07 88.05 -58.07
N VAL A 636 -20.33 86.96 -58.81
CA VAL A 636 -19.50 85.75 -58.80
C VAL A 636 -18.14 86.01 -59.46
N ARG A 637 -18.12 86.79 -60.56
CA ARG A 637 -16.87 87.20 -61.22
C ARG A 637 -15.99 88.06 -60.33
N ALA A 638 -16.55 88.98 -59.54
CA ALA A 638 -15.79 89.81 -58.61
C ALA A 638 -15.12 89.00 -57.48
N SER A 639 -15.84 88.01 -56.94
CA SER A 639 -15.42 87.18 -55.79
C SER A 639 -14.23 86.24 -56.08
N GLY A 640 -13.92 85.98 -57.35
CA GLY A 640 -12.84 85.07 -57.76
C GLY A 640 -13.32 83.62 -57.88
N ARG A 641 -13.74 83.26 -59.11
CA ARG A 641 -14.33 81.96 -59.44
C ARG A 641 -13.44 80.77 -59.08
N GLU A 642 -12.18 80.81 -59.50
CA GLU A 642 -11.25 79.68 -59.36
C GLU A 642 -10.92 79.35 -57.89
N LEU A 643 -10.71 80.36 -57.04
CA LEU A 643 -10.45 80.16 -55.60
C LEU A 643 -11.69 79.64 -54.86
N THR A 644 -12.88 80.07 -55.28
CA THR A 644 -14.14 79.62 -54.67
C THR A 644 -14.43 78.16 -55.04
N ILE A 645 -14.06 77.72 -56.25
CA ILE A 645 -14.12 76.30 -56.67
C ILE A 645 -13.14 75.45 -55.84
N ILE A 646 -11.89 75.90 -55.64
CA ILE A 646 -10.90 75.19 -54.80
C ILE A 646 -11.40 75.06 -53.35
N LEU A 647 -12.01 76.12 -52.81
CA LEU A 647 -12.59 76.10 -51.45
C LEU A 647 -13.73 75.10 -51.35
N LEU A 648 -14.67 75.10 -52.30
CA LEU A 648 -15.80 74.15 -52.32
C LEU A 648 -15.33 72.70 -52.53
N ALA A 649 -14.32 72.47 -53.36
CA ALA A 649 -13.70 71.15 -53.52
C ALA A 649 -13.05 70.67 -52.21
N GLY A 650 -12.37 71.55 -51.47
CA GLY A 650 -11.82 71.24 -50.14
C GLY A 650 -12.90 70.86 -49.12
N VAL A 651 -14.00 71.62 -49.07
CA VAL A 651 -15.16 71.33 -48.20
C VAL A 651 -15.83 70.01 -48.57
N LEU A 652 -15.98 69.72 -49.87
CA LEU A 652 -16.54 68.46 -50.34
C LEU A 652 -15.67 67.26 -49.91
N VAL A 653 -14.35 67.35 -50.08
CA VAL A 653 -13.43 66.29 -49.62
C VAL A 653 -13.46 66.14 -48.09
N CYS A 654 -13.61 67.21 -47.31
CA CYS A 654 -13.80 67.12 -45.86
C CYS A 654 -15.00 66.26 -45.49
N TYR A 655 -16.17 66.50 -46.10
CA TYR A 655 -17.38 65.73 -45.80
C TYR A 655 -17.27 64.28 -46.29
N LEU A 656 -16.72 64.04 -47.48
CA LEU A 656 -16.47 62.68 -47.96
C LEU A 656 -15.53 61.89 -47.06
N ASN A 657 -14.54 62.54 -46.45
CA ASN A 657 -13.60 61.89 -45.55
C ASN A 657 -14.24 61.43 -44.22
N THR A 658 -15.39 61.99 -43.83
CA THR A 658 -16.17 61.48 -42.68
C THR A 658 -16.58 60.01 -42.88
N PHE A 659 -16.94 59.60 -44.11
CA PHE A 659 -17.27 58.21 -44.42
C PHE A 659 -16.05 57.30 -44.41
N LEU A 660 -14.90 57.81 -44.86
CA LEU A 660 -13.64 57.07 -44.78
C LEU A 660 -13.25 56.80 -43.34
N LEU A 661 -13.45 57.77 -42.42
CA LEU A 661 -13.20 57.62 -40.97
C LEU A 661 -14.13 56.61 -40.28
N LEU A 662 -15.36 56.44 -40.79
CA LEU A 662 -16.35 55.49 -40.27
C LEU A 662 -16.21 54.08 -40.86
N ALA A 663 -15.52 53.93 -42.00
CA ALA A 663 -15.30 52.64 -42.62
C ALA A 663 -14.40 51.74 -41.77
N THR A 664 -14.49 50.42 -42.01
CA THR A 664 -13.65 49.44 -41.31
C THR A 664 -12.16 49.77 -41.53
N PRO A 665 -11.36 49.73 -40.47
CA PRO A 665 -9.94 50.03 -40.57
C PRO A 665 -9.25 48.94 -41.39
N THR A 666 -8.74 49.34 -42.54
CA THR A 666 -7.90 48.56 -43.44
C THR A 666 -6.68 49.40 -43.77
N THR A 667 -5.59 48.80 -44.25
CA THR A 667 -4.39 49.55 -44.62
C THR A 667 -4.70 50.69 -45.60
N VAL A 668 -5.62 50.46 -46.56
CA VAL A 668 -6.03 51.46 -47.54
C VAL A 668 -6.86 52.57 -46.91
N THR A 669 -7.87 52.24 -46.09
CA THR A 669 -8.72 53.25 -45.44
C THR A 669 -7.92 54.12 -44.48
N CYS A 670 -6.98 53.55 -43.71
CA CYS A 670 -6.09 54.32 -42.83
C CYS A 670 -5.18 55.31 -43.59
N ILE A 671 -4.63 54.90 -44.73
CA ILE A 671 -3.83 55.79 -45.59
C ILE A 671 -4.70 56.94 -46.11
N LEU A 672 -5.86 56.62 -46.69
CA LEU A 672 -6.77 57.62 -47.25
C LEU A 672 -7.29 58.60 -46.19
N GLN A 673 -7.63 58.11 -45.00
CA GLN A 673 -8.03 58.96 -43.87
C GLN A 673 -6.92 59.95 -43.50
N ARG A 674 -5.67 59.48 -43.35
CA ARG A 674 -4.53 60.32 -42.95
C ARG A 674 -4.25 61.44 -43.95
N PHE A 675 -4.27 61.13 -45.25
CA PHE A 675 -4.02 62.12 -46.29
C PHE A 675 -5.24 63.01 -46.58
N GLY A 676 -6.44 62.43 -46.57
CA GLY A 676 -7.70 63.09 -46.90
C GLY A 676 -8.00 64.28 -46.00
N VAL A 677 -7.93 64.10 -44.67
CA VAL A 677 -8.13 65.18 -43.68
C VAL A 677 -7.12 66.31 -43.88
N GLY A 678 -5.84 65.97 -44.02
CA GLY A 678 -4.79 66.98 -44.13
C GLY A 678 -4.92 67.83 -45.39
N VAL A 679 -5.16 67.20 -46.54
CA VAL A 679 -5.31 67.89 -47.82
C VAL A 679 -6.58 68.73 -47.86
N SER A 680 -7.69 68.23 -47.30
CA SER A 680 -8.98 68.92 -47.34
C SER A 680 -8.96 70.23 -46.55
N PHE A 681 -8.47 70.23 -45.31
CA PHE A 681 -8.33 71.45 -44.51
C PHE A 681 -7.35 72.45 -45.14
N SER A 682 -6.24 71.95 -45.70
CA SER A 682 -5.27 72.79 -46.40
C SER A 682 -5.86 73.51 -47.60
N ALA A 683 -6.70 72.83 -48.38
CA ALA A 683 -7.40 73.41 -49.51
C ALA A 683 -8.38 74.51 -49.09
N VAL A 684 -9.15 74.29 -48.01
CA VAL A 684 -10.09 75.27 -47.48
C VAL A 684 -9.37 76.51 -46.95
N TYR A 685 -8.42 76.35 -46.03
CA TYR A 685 -7.71 77.47 -45.42
C TYR A 685 -6.79 78.19 -46.42
N GLY A 686 -6.12 77.46 -47.31
CA GLY A 686 -5.27 78.04 -48.36
C GLY A 686 -6.07 78.91 -49.34
N ALA A 687 -7.25 78.45 -49.76
CA ALA A 687 -8.14 79.22 -50.62
C ALA A 687 -8.72 80.45 -49.89
N LEU A 688 -9.16 80.29 -48.64
CA LEU A 688 -9.70 81.37 -47.83
C LEU A 688 -8.66 82.47 -47.58
N LEU A 689 -7.45 82.10 -47.17
CA LEU A 689 -6.34 83.02 -46.93
C LEU A 689 -5.93 83.77 -48.20
N THR A 690 -5.88 83.07 -49.34
CA THR A 690 -5.57 83.71 -50.63
C THR A 690 -6.66 84.72 -51.02
N LYS A 691 -7.93 84.40 -50.75
CA LYS A 691 -9.07 85.28 -51.01
C LYS A 691 -9.10 86.51 -50.10
N THR A 692 -8.85 86.35 -48.80
CA THR A 692 -8.78 87.48 -47.84
C THR A 692 -7.57 88.37 -48.10
N ASN A 693 -6.39 87.79 -48.35
CA ASN A 693 -5.16 88.53 -48.69
C ASN A 693 -5.31 89.29 -50.03
N ARG A 694 -6.01 88.71 -51.01
CA ARG A 694 -6.37 89.44 -52.24
C ARG A 694 -7.19 90.70 -51.91
N ILE A 695 -8.23 90.59 -51.09
CA ILE A 695 -9.10 91.71 -50.71
C ILE A 695 -8.28 92.78 -49.97
N ALA A 696 -7.47 92.38 -48.98
CA ALA A 696 -6.60 93.28 -48.23
C ALA A 696 -5.65 94.07 -49.15
N ARG A 697 -5.01 93.40 -50.12
CA ARG A 697 -4.11 94.05 -51.08
C ARG A 697 -4.83 95.00 -52.04
N ILE A 698 -6.08 94.71 -52.42
CA ILE A 698 -6.88 95.60 -53.25
C ILE A 698 -7.21 96.89 -52.49
N PHE A 699 -7.69 96.79 -51.24
CA PHE A 699 -8.03 97.97 -50.42
C PHE A 699 -6.80 98.78 -50.01
N ASP A 700 -5.71 98.13 -49.59
CA ASP A 700 -4.48 98.82 -49.20
C ASP A 700 -3.89 99.60 -50.39
N SER A 701 -3.79 98.97 -51.56
CA SER A 701 -3.29 99.66 -52.76
C SER A 701 -4.25 100.74 -53.26
N ALA A 702 -5.58 100.53 -53.20
CA ALA A 702 -6.56 101.54 -53.61
C ALA A 702 -6.50 102.80 -52.72
N SER A 703 -6.08 102.67 -51.46
CA SER A 703 -5.86 103.81 -50.56
C SER A 703 -4.57 104.59 -50.81
N ARG A 704 -3.61 104.02 -51.55
CA ARG A 704 -2.24 104.57 -51.71
C ARG A 704 -1.90 104.98 -53.15
N THR A 705 -2.43 104.31 -54.18
CA THR A 705 -2.06 104.57 -55.58
C THR A 705 -3.09 104.01 -56.58
N ALA A 706 -3.28 104.65 -57.74
CA ALA A 706 -4.18 104.17 -58.82
C ALA A 706 -3.60 103.04 -59.69
N VAL A 707 -2.40 102.51 -59.36
CA VAL A 707 -1.72 101.45 -60.12
C VAL A 707 -2.23 100.07 -59.72
N ARG A 708 -2.48 99.20 -60.69
CA ARG A 708 -2.96 97.83 -60.44
C ARG A 708 -1.89 97.01 -59.68
N PRO A 709 -2.22 96.43 -58.51
CA PRO A 709 -1.24 95.67 -57.73
C PRO A 709 -0.81 94.37 -58.44
N ARG A 710 0.46 93.99 -58.28
CA ARG A 710 1.01 92.73 -58.80
C ARG A 710 0.36 91.51 -58.11
N TYR A 711 0.27 90.38 -58.82
CA TYR A 711 -0.29 89.09 -58.34
C TYR A 711 -1.81 89.03 -58.08
N ILE A 712 -2.59 89.93 -58.71
CA ILE A 712 -4.06 89.94 -58.64
C ILE A 712 -4.72 89.13 -59.77
N SER A 713 -3.95 88.60 -60.72
CA SER A 713 -4.51 87.74 -61.77
C SER A 713 -5.08 86.44 -61.19
N PRO A 714 -6.14 85.86 -61.79
CA PRO A 714 -6.68 84.57 -61.39
C PRO A 714 -5.63 83.46 -61.38
N ALA A 715 -4.75 83.43 -62.39
CA ALA A 715 -3.67 82.44 -62.50
C ALA A 715 -2.67 82.56 -61.33
N SER A 716 -2.21 83.77 -61.00
CA SER A 716 -1.29 83.97 -59.88
C SER A 716 -1.92 83.59 -58.53
N GLN A 717 -3.23 83.78 -58.36
CA GLN A 717 -3.95 83.41 -57.13
C GLN A 717 -4.11 81.90 -56.98
N VAL A 718 -4.43 81.19 -58.08
CA VAL A 718 -4.48 79.73 -58.07
C VAL A 718 -3.09 79.15 -57.76
N CYS A 719 -2.01 79.71 -58.33
CA CYS A 719 -0.64 79.28 -58.01
C CYS A 719 -0.26 79.52 -56.54
N ILE A 720 -0.65 80.66 -55.94
CA ILE A 720 -0.41 80.93 -54.51
C ILE A 720 -1.18 79.94 -53.64
N ALA A 721 -2.46 79.70 -53.92
CA ALA A 721 -3.28 78.74 -53.18
C ALA A 721 -2.72 77.30 -53.32
N ALA A 722 -2.33 76.88 -54.53
CA ALA A 722 -1.72 75.59 -54.77
C ALA A 722 -0.37 75.42 -54.06
N ALA A 723 0.46 76.47 -54.00
CA ALA A 723 1.71 76.46 -53.25
C ALA A 723 1.47 76.31 -51.73
N LEU A 724 0.47 77.01 -51.17
CA LEU A 724 0.09 76.86 -49.76
C LEU A 724 -0.41 75.46 -49.44
N ILE A 725 -1.21 74.85 -50.33
CA ILE A 725 -1.69 73.47 -50.19
C ILE A 725 -0.51 72.47 -50.27
N ALA A 726 0.42 72.68 -51.20
CA ALA A 726 1.59 71.83 -51.37
C ALA A 726 2.58 71.92 -50.19
N LEU A 727 2.69 73.09 -49.54
CA LEU A 727 3.55 73.29 -48.37
C LEU A 727 3.10 72.47 -47.16
N GLN A 728 1.79 72.29 -46.95
CA GLN A 728 1.29 71.44 -45.87
C GLN A 728 1.61 69.96 -46.09
N LYS A 729 1.79 69.53 -47.35
CA LYS A 729 2.10 68.12 -47.70
C LYS A 729 3.52 67.68 -47.30
N LYS A 730 4.38 68.60 -46.83
CA LYS A 730 5.82 68.37 -46.58
C LYS A 730 6.22 68.12 -45.11
N LYS A 731 5.25 67.99 -44.20
CA LYS A 731 5.44 67.48 -42.82
C LYS A 731 4.49 66.31 -42.62
#